data_AF-A0A917G9N2-F1
#
_entry.id   AF-A0A917G9N2-F1
#
_cell.length_a   1.000
_cell.length_b   1.000
_cell.length_c   1.000
_cell.angle_alpha   90.00
_cell.angle_beta   90.00
_cell.angle_gamma   90.00
#
_symmetry.space_group_name_H-M   'P 1'
#
loop_
_entity.id
_entity.type
_entity.pdbx_description
1 polymer ?
#
loop_
_entity_poly.entity_id
_entity_poly.type
_entity_poly.pdbx_seq_one_letter_code
_entity_poly.pdbx_strand_id
1 'polypeptide(L)'
;MKDWIAKINQRIEHFFEKPWMSKVRISSGIAWNLSLIFIVMLILGGVFAVSVGAGYFASLVSKEPLRTEKEMRDLVFNYEETSEMYFADNIYIGNVRTDLDRREIALDQISPYVIDAVLATEDEYFRDHKGIVPKALIRGVLQDVTNSSSQTGGSTLTQQLVKNQILTNEVSYERKAKEILLAMRLEHFMSKDEILEAYLNVIPYGRNASGRNIAGIETAAQGVFGVHAKDLTLEQAAFLSGIPQNPFTYTPFTNSATVKSDEFLKAGLLRMKTVLDRMLETGYITKAEHDQAVAYDITKDFTTPQARPEDTYPWLTYEIERQAKDVVARLLAEKDQIDPKRLKEEENLRQKYLVLADREIRSKGYRIHSTIKKDIYDTMQQISKDYPYYGQTYTEMIYDEQAGKEIEVQQPAQTGSVLIENKSGRVLSFVGGRDFEIEELNHATQAPRQNGSTMKPLLVYAPAVEYGKIGAGSPVVDVKYPGGPSNYYAEYEAGLIPAREALALSLNIATSRLYHSILDQNPTSFLEKMQFSRLTKETKSNPSSALGTVDTTIQENTNAYATLANNGQYVESYMIEKIEDPSGNVVYQHKSEAVDVYSPETAYIVSDMLKDVLRKGTGEAARKNLKFGYEFSGKTGTTEEYKDVWFVGYNSQVTLGTWIGYDQPRTLYAFNNAYMEPSKRVNVLWAQLMNGIYDINPNLAAPKEGIKRPDNVVYASFCGMSGMAPSAACSNAGLVRSDLFNAKVFVPSKADDSMSSAAVVMIGGRYYNALASTPAEFVRRSGGGLNPNFVKRMLSPLGGNPAKLIPKGSSLTTGIAAGNFPVDGAAPAAPGVSMNGNVLSWSRSASADVVGYRVYSGNALIASIPESGPYSITVNPGASYVVVAVDIEGKSSGASNAAYSKPVERPREQPNTNNNNTTTPPPTTETTPEEKPQEPTTPEEKPQEPEPSTPPEEEPQEPAA
;
A
#
# COMPACT_ATOMS: atom_id res chain seq x y z
N MET A 1 -92.55 -8.18 66.70
CA MET A 1 -91.08 -7.99 66.75
C MET A 1 -90.61 -7.43 68.08
N LYS A 2 -91.10 -6.26 68.56
CA LYS A 2 -90.71 -5.70 69.88
C LYS A 2 -90.87 -6.68 71.06
N ASP A 3 -92.02 -7.36 71.20
CA ASP A 3 -92.23 -8.36 72.28
C ASP A 3 -91.31 -9.59 72.22
N TRP A 4 -90.82 -9.94 71.03
CA TRP A 4 -89.89 -11.06 70.85
C TRP A 4 -88.48 -10.67 71.29
N ILE A 5 -88.05 -9.46 70.93
CA ILE A 5 -86.80 -8.85 71.42
C ILE A 5 -86.88 -8.66 72.95
N ALA A 6 -88.01 -8.20 73.49
CA ALA A 6 -88.21 -8.06 74.93
C ALA A 6 -88.07 -9.41 75.67
N LYS A 7 -88.71 -10.48 75.18
CA LYS A 7 -88.58 -11.83 75.76
C LYS A 7 -87.18 -12.44 75.62
N ILE A 8 -86.43 -12.07 74.58
CA ILE A 8 -85.02 -12.47 74.42
C ILE A 8 -84.15 -11.71 75.43
N ASN A 9 -84.27 -10.39 75.53
CA ASN A 9 -83.52 -9.60 76.50
C ASN A 9 -83.81 -10.05 77.94
N GLN A 10 -85.06 -10.31 78.31
CA GLN A 10 -85.40 -10.83 79.64
C GLN A 10 -84.76 -12.21 79.94
N ARG A 11 -84.68 -13.10 78.93
CA ARG A 11 -83.98 -14.40 79.09
C ARG A 11 -82.47 -14.24 79.17
N ILE A 12 -81.90 -13.25 78.47
CA ILE A 12 -80.47 -12.94 78.50
C ILE A 12 -80.10 -12.31 79.86
N GLU A 13 -80.85 -11.33 80.34
CA GLU A 13 -80.66 -10.70 81.67
C GLU A 13 -80.77 -11.74 82.79
N HIS A 14 -81.81 -12.59 82.77
CA HIS A 14 -81.98 -13.64 83.77
C HIS A 14 -80.93 -14.78 83.67
N PHE A 15 -80.24 -14.90 82.54
CA PHE A 15 -79.06 -15.77 82.40
C PHE A 15 -77.80 -15.10 83.00
N PHE A 16 -77.67 -13.78 82.87
CA PHE A 16 -76.57 -12.99 83.44
C PHE A 16 -76.68 -12.74 84.97
N GLU A 17 -77.87 -12.85 85.57
CA GLU A 17 -78.08 -12.69 87.02
C GLU A 17 -77.61 -13.88 87.88
N LYS A 18 -77.28 -15.05 87.28
CA LYS A 18 -76.89 -16.23 88.06
C LYS A 18 -75.54 -16.04 88.76
N PRO A 19 -75.37 -16.44 90.05
CA PRO A 19 -74.16 -16.14 90.83
C PRO A 19 -72.82 -16.58 90.21
N TRP A 20 -72.82 -17.66 89.43
CA TRP A 20 -71.63 -18.19 88.75
C TRP A 20 -71.18 -17.35 87.55
N MET A 21 -72.09 -16.58 86.91
CA MET A 21 -71.76 -15.70 85.79
C MET A 21 -70.97 -14.45 86.21
N SER A 22 -71.01 -14.07 87.49
CA SER A 22 -70.15 -12.99 88.03
C SER A 22 -68.65 -13.28 87.82
N LYS A 23 -68.24 -14.54 88.04
CA LYS A 23 -66.86 -15.02 87.78
C LYS A 23 -66.55 -15.11 86.28
N VAL A 24 -67.54 -15.45 85.45
CA VAL A 24 -67.38 -15.49 83.97
C VAL A 24 -67.22 -14.08 83.39
N ARG A 25 -67.95 -13.08 83.90
CA ARG A 25 -67.85 -11.68 83.44
C ARG A 25 -66.50 -11.04 83.82
N ILE A 26 -65.95 -11.39 84.98
CA ILE A 26 -64.62 -10.93 85.41
C ILE A 26 -63.51 -11.64 84.59
N SER A 27 -63.58 -12.96 84.42
CA SER A 27 -62.58 -13.70 83.64
C SER A 27 -62.62 -13.39 82.13
N SER A 28 -63.80 -13.18 81.54
CA SER A 28 -63.91 -12.72 80.14
C SER A 28 -63.44 -11.27 79.95
N GLY A 29 -63.70 -10.37 80.92
CA GLY A 29 -63.16 -9.01 80.91
C GLY A 29 -61.64 -8.97 81.06
N ILE A 30 -61.07 -9.81 81.93
CA ILE A 30 -59.62 -9.98 82.07
C ILE A 30 -59.02 -10.57 80.79
N ALA A 31 -59.63 -11.61 80.22
CA ALA A 31 -59.19 -12.20 78.95
C ALA A 31 -59.23 -11.18 77.81
N TRP A 32 -60.32 -10.41 77.67
CA TRP A 32 -60.44 -9.36 76.66
C TRP A 32 -59.42 -8.23 76.84
N ASN A 33 -59.18 -7.79 78.08
CA ASN A 33 -58.16 -6.78 78.37
C ASN A 33 -56.73 -7.30 78.12
N LEU A 34 -56.45 -8.57 78.41
CA LEU A 34 -55.19 -9.23 78.05
C LEU A 34 -55.05 -9.38 76.53
N SER A 35 -56.13 -9.71 75.80
CA SER A 35 -56.16 -9.71 74.34
C SER A 35 -55.93 -8.31 73.75
N LEU A 36 -56.53 -7.27 74.33
CA LEU A 36 -56.28 -5.87 73.94
C LEU A 36 -54.83 -5.46 74.18
N ILE A 37 -54.27 -5.79 75.35
CA ILE A 37 -52.85 -5.54 75.65
C ILE A 37 -51.95 -6.29 74.67
N PHE A 38 -52.28 -7.54 74.32
CA PHE A 38 -51.55 -8.33 73.33
C PHE A 38 -51.66 -7.73 71.91
N ILE A 39 -52.84 -7.27 71.50
CA ILE A 39 -53.06 -6.57 70.23
C ILE A 39 -52.28 -5.25 70.19
N VAL A 40 -52.29 -4.47 71.27
CA VAL A 40 -51.50 -3.23 71.38
C VAL A 40 -50.00 -3.51 71.34
N MET A 41 -49.52 -4.57 72.02
CA MET A 41 -48.13 -5.01 71.91
C MET A 41 -47.77 -5.49 70.50
N LEU A 42 -48.66 -6.19 69.79
CA LEU A 42 -48.46 -6.57 68.39
C LEU A 42 -48.41 -5.35 67.46
N ILE A 43 -49.29 -4.35 67.67
CA ILE A 43 -49.28 -3.10 66.89
C ILE A 43 -48.01 -2.30 67.16
N LEU A 44 -47.64 -2.10 68.43
CA LEU A 44 -46.41 -1.39 68.81
C LEU A 44 -45.15 -2.12 68.31
N GLY A 45 -45.10 -3.44 68.44
CA GLY A 45 -44.03 -4.28 67.90
C GLY A 45 -43.95 -4.21 66.38
N GLY A 46 -45.09 -4.21 65.69
CA GLY A 46 -45.18 -4.03 64.23
C GLY A 46 -44.70 -2.65 63.79
N VAL A 47 -45.14 -1.58 64.44
CA VAL A 47 -44.68 -0.21 64.18
C VAL A 47 -43.19 -0.06 64.44
N PHE A 48 -42.67 -0.65 65.53
CA PHE A 48 -41.24 -0.67 65.82
C PHE A 48 -40.44 -1.42 64.75
N ALA A 49 -40.88 -2.63 64.35
CA ALA A 49 -40.23 -3.41 63.30
C ALA A 49 -40.22 -2.68 61.95
N VAL A 50 -41.34 -2.05 61.57
CA VAL A 50 -41.42 -1.22 60.35
C VAL A 50 -40.49 -0.01 60.45
N SER A 51 -40.42 0.66 61.61
CA SER A 51 -39.57 1.83 61.81
C SER A 51 -38.08 1.49 61.74
N VAL A 52 -37.65 0.38 62.37
CA VAL A 52 -36.28 -0.12 62.30
C VAL A 52 -35.94 -0.56 60.87
N GLY A 53 -36.84 -1.29 60.20
CA GLY A 53 -36.65 -1.72 58.81
C GLY A 53 -36.54 -0.55 57.83
N ALA A 54 -37.39 0.48 57.98
CA ALA A 54 -37.33 1.70 57.18
C ALA A 54 -36.06 2.52 57.44
N GLY A 55 -35.65 2.66 58.71
CA GLY A 55 -34.39 3.32 59.07
C GLY A 55 -33.15 2.58 58.53
N TYR A 56 -33.15 1.25 58.60
CA TYR A 56 -32.09 0.43 58.03
C TYR A 56 -32.03 0.55 56.50
N PHE A 57 -33.17 0.43 55.81
CA PHE A 57 -33.24 0.63 54.35
C PHE A 57 -32.74 2.02 53.95
N ALA A 58 -33.20 3.07 54.65
CA ALA A 58 -32.74 4.44 54.43
C ALA A 58 -31.22 4.59 54.64
N SER A 59 -30.64 3.90 55.62
CA SER A 59 -29.19 3.93 55.83
C SER A 59 -28.40 3.31 54.66
N LEU A 60 -28.91 2.20 54.09
CA LEU A 60 -28.30 1.52 52.94
C LEU A 60 -28.35 2.35 51.65
N VAL A 61 -29.42 3.11 51.43
CA VAL A 61 -29.57 3.96 50.23
C VAL A 61 -29.16 5.42 50.43
N SER A 62 -28.72 5.80 51.63
CA SER A 62 -28.41 7.19 52.02
C SER A 62 -27.35 7.89 51.16
N LYS A 63 -26.45 7.11 50.52
CA LYS A 63 -25.39 7.59 49.63
C LYS A 63 -25.78 7.58 48.14
N GLU A 64 -26.95 7.06 47.80
CA GLU A 64 -27.39 6.94 46.41
C GLU A 64 -27.87 8.31 45.88
N PRO A 65 -27.27 8.85 44.81
CA PRO A 65 -27.65 10.17 44.30
C PRO A 65 -29.07 10.16 43.72
N LEU A 66 -29.79 11.27 43.92
CA LEU A 66 -31.13 11.49 43.37
C LEU A 66 -31.07 11.81 41.87
N ARG A 67 -30.83 10.78 41.04
CA ARG A 67 -30.78 10.91 39.57
C ARG A 67 -32.07 11.48 38.99
N THR A 68 -31.95 12.40 38.06
CA THR A 68 -33.04 12.98 37.26
C THR A 68 -33.63 11.94 36.29
N GLU A 69 -34.79 12.22 35.71
CA GLU A 69 -35.38 11.40 34.64
C GLU A 69 -34.39 11.21 33.48
N LYS A 70 -33.74 12.29 33.02
CA LYS A 70 -32.77 12.22 31.93
C LYS A 70 -31.62 11.28 32.29
N GLU A 71 -31.00 11.43 33.46
CA GLU A 71 -29.89 10.55 33.89
C GLU A 71 -30.33 9.09 34.03
N MET A 72 -31.57 8.82 34.46
CA MET A 72 -32.10 7.45 34.53
C MET A 72 -32.31 6.85 33.13
N ARG A 73 -32.82 7.65 32.18
CA ARG A 73 -32.99 7.25 30.76
C ARG A 73 -31.64 7.04 30.09
N ASP A 74 -30.70 7.97 30.22
CA ASP A 74 -29.34 7.88 29.67
C ASP A 74 -28.62 6.61 30.20
N LEU A 75 -28.80 6.25 31.48
CA LEU A 75 -28.22 5.02 32.08
C LEU A 75 -28.88 3.72 31.63
N VAL A 76 -30.07 3.76 31.03
CA VAL A 76 -30.86 2.58 30.66
C VAL A 76 -30.98 2.39 29.14
N PHE A 77 -30.85 3.47 28.36
CA PHE A 77 -30.89 3.45 26.88
C PHE A 77 -29.53 3.65 26.21
N ASN A 78 -28.46 4.01 26.93
CA ASN A 78 -27.10 3.97 26.37
C ASN A 78 -26.59 2.52 26.34
N TYR A 79 -27.15 1.70 25.46
CA TYR A 79 -26.66 0.37 25.17
C TYR A 79 -25.26 0.45 24.56
N GLU A 80 -24.39 -0.47 24.95
CA GLU A 80 -23.15 -0.71 24.21
C GLU A 80 -23.53 -1.46 22.93
N GLU A 81 -23.57 -0.79 21.78
CA GLU A 81 -23.80 -1.42 20.48
C GLU A 81 -22.45 -1.77 19.83
N THR A 82 -22.37 -2.97 19.27
CA THR A 82 -21.13 -3.45 18.64
C THR A 82 -20.97 -2.85 17.25
N SER A 83 -19.85 -2.14 17.05
CA SER A 83 -19.53 -1.52 15.75
C SER A 83 -19.28 -2.56 14.65
N GLU A 84 -19.53 -2.16 13.42
CA GLU A 84 -19.46 -2.98 12.21
C GLU A 84 -18.29 -2.52 11.32
N MET A 85 -17.63 -3.46 10.65
CA MET A 85 -16.57 -3.19 9.68
C MET A 85 -17.03 -3.55 8.27
N TYR A 86 -16.62 -2.74 7.30
CA TYR A 86 -16.96 -2.89 5.89
C TYR A 86 -15.71 -2.74 5.01
N PHE A 87 -15.65 -3.55 3.94
CA PHE A 87 -14.83 -3.27 2.77
C PHE A 87 -15.33 -1.98 2.09
N ALA A 88 -14.65 -1.55 1.03
CA ALA A 88 -15.21 -0.61 0.08
C ALA A 88 -16.55 -1.13 -0.49
N ASP A 89 -17.32 -0.22 -1.08
CA ASP A 89 -18.60 -0.50 -1.72
C ASP A 89 -19.68 -1.07 -0.77
N ASN A 90 -19.52 -0.81 0.55
CA ASN A 90 -20.41 -1.22 1.64
C ASN A 90 -20.55 -2.75 1.79
N ILE A 91 -19.55 -3.53 1.36
CA ILE A 91 -19.55 -4.98 1.57
C ILE A 91 -19.14 -5.28 3.01
N TYR A 92 -20.04 -5.89 3.78
CA TYR A 92 -19.83 -6.20 5.20
C TYR A 92 -18.67 -7.19 5.43
N ILE A 93 -17.79 -6.86 6.38
CA ILE A 93 -16.73 -7.75 6.88
C ILE A 93 -17.23 -8.49 8.12
N GLY A 94 -17.85 -7.76 9.06
CA GLY A 94 -18.30 -8.30 10.33
C GLY A 94 -18.20 -7.32 11.50
N ASN A 95 -18.64 -7.77 12.67
CA ASN A 95 -18.58 -7.01 13.92
C ASN A 95 -17.13 -6.86 14.42
N VAL A 96 -16.77 -5.63 14.82
CA VAL A 96 -15.58 -5.32 15.63
C VAL A 96 -15.52 -6.28 16.82
N ARG A 97 -14.31 -6.63 17.29
CA ARG A 97 -14.18 -7.51 18.44
C ARG A 97 -14.68 -6.83 19.72
N THR A 98 -15.55 -7.50 20.46
CA THR A 98 -16.10 -7.01 21.75
C THR A 98 -16.16 -8.16 22.75
N ASP A 99 -16.13 -7.84 24.04
CA ASP A 99 -16.34 -8.83 25.11
C ASP A 99 -17.80 -9.31 25.17
N LEU A 100 -18.71 -8.49 24.63
CA LEU A 100 -20.15 -8.70 24.55
C LEU A 100 -20.66 -8.12 23.23
N ASP A 101 -21.24 -8.97 22.38
CA ASP A 101 -21.88 -8.57 21.13
C ASP A 101 -23.35 -8.20 21.40
N ARG A 102 -23.81 -7.08 20.81
CA ARG A 102 -25.16 -6.52 21.00
C ARG A 102 -25.53 -5.62 19.81
N ARG A 103 -26.79 -5.74 19.37
CA ARG A 103 -27.51 -4.83 18.47
C ARG A 103 -28.81 -4.38 19.12
N GLU A 104 -29.20 -3.12 18.89
CA GLU A 104 -30.47 -2.57 19.39
C GLU A 104 -31.64 -2.96 18.47
N ILE A 105 -32.81 -3.20 19.07
CA ILE A 105 -34.08 -3.35 18.34
C ILE A 105 -35.25 -2.71 19.10
N ALA A 106 -36.12 -2.02 18.36
CA ALA A 106 -37.36 -1.45 18.91
C ALA A 106 -38.37 -2.56 19.28
N LEU A 107 -39.18 -2.33 20.32
CA LEU A 107 -40.12 -3.31 20.85
C LEU A 107 -41.16 -3.79 19.84
N ASP A 108 -41.55 -2.94 18.88
CA ASP A 108 -42.50 -3.29 17.82
C ASP A 108 -41.91 -4.17 16.71
N GLN A 109 -40.58 -4.34 16.69
CA GLN A 109 -39.83 -5.27 15.84
C GLN A 109 -39.42 -6.55 16.59
N ILE A 110 -40.10 -6.89 17.69
CA ILE A 110 -39.89 -8.13 18.45
C ILE A 110 -41.15 -9.00 18.36
N SER A 111 -40.96 -10.32 18.14
CA SER A 111 -42.07 -11.29 18.04
C SER A 111 -42.92 -11.26 19.31
N PRO A 112 -44.27 -11.17 19.21
CA PRO A 112 -45.16 -11.20 20.37
C PRO A 112 -44.94 -12.41 21.28
N TYR A 113 -44.56 -13.56 20.71
CA TYR A 113 -44.22 -14.76 21.48
C TYR A 113 -43.05 -14.55 22.43
N VAL A 114 -42.08 -13.68 22.13
CA VAL A 114 -40.98 -13.35 23.05
C VAL A 114 -41.49 -12.50 24.20
N ILE A 115 -42.32 -11.48 23.90
CA ILE A 115 -42.92 -10.62 24.91
C ILE A 115 -43.74 -11.47 25.89
N ASP A 116 -44.62 -12.31 25.38
CA ASP A 116 -45.48 -13.19 26.17
C ASP A 116 -44.66 -14.23 26.97
N ALA A 117 -43.60 -14.81 26.38
CA ALA A 117 -42.73 -15.77 27.05
C ALA A 117 -41.93 -15.14 28.21
N VAL A 118 -41.36 -13.95 28.00
CA VAL A 118 -40.63 -13.21 29.06
C VAL A 118 -41.59 -12.80 30.17
N LEU A 119 -42.78 -12.29 29.84
CA LEU A 119 -43.79 -11.93 30.84
C LEU A 119 -44.27 -13.16 31.63
N ALA A 120 -44.59 -14.29 30.98
CA ALA A 120 -45.06 -15.50 31.66
C ALA A 120 -44.02 -16.10 32.63
N THR A 121 -42.73 -15.97 32.31
CA THR A 121 -41.65 -16.71 33.01
C THR A 121 -40.86 -15.85 33.99
N GLU A 122 -40.56 -14.59 33.65
CA GLU A 122 -39.74 -13.71 34.48
C GLU A 122 -40.59 -12.78 35.37
N ASP A 123 -41.76 -12.30 34.91
CA ASP A 123 -42.57 -11.34 35.67
C ASP A 123 -44.05 -11.26 35.21
N GLU A 124 -44.85 -12.24 35.66
CA GLU A 124 -46.27 -12.40 35.32
C GLU A 124 -47.12 -11.14 35.60
N TYR A 125 -46.76 -10.38 36.64
CA TYR A 125 -47.47 -9.18 37.09
C TYR A 125 -46.75 -7.89 36.68
N PHE A 126 -45.86 -7.95 35.68
CA PHE A 126 -45.07 -6.80 35.23
C PHE A 126 -45.94 -5.59 34.90
N ARG A 127 -47.10 -5.78 34.24
CA ARG A 127 -47.99 -4.68 33.87
C ARG A 127 -48.70 -4.02 35.08
N ASP A 128 -48.81 -4.71 36.21
CA ASP A 128 -49.58 -4.27 37.40
C ASP A 128 -48.74 -3.55 38.46
N HIS A 129 -47.49 -3.98 38.67
CA HIS A 129 -46.68 -3.51 39.79
C HIS A 129 -45.96 -2.18 39.50
N LYS A 130 -45.41 -1.54 40.56
CA LYS A 130 -44.60 -0.31 40.47
C LYS A 130 -43.16 -0.55 40.92
N GLY A 131 -42.37 -1.17 40.05
CA GLY A 131 -40.96 -1.54 40.21
C GLY A 131 -40.69 -2.77 41.07
N ILE A 132 -41.55 -3.06 42.06
CA ILE A 132 -41.42 -4.20 42.97
C ILE A 132 -42.76 -4.88 43.23
N VAL A 133 -42.73 -6.16 43.60
CA VAL A 133 -43.89 -6.91 44.13
C VAL A 133 -43.76 -7.05 45.66
N PRO A 134 -44.46 -6.25 46.49
CA PRO A 134 -44.23 -6.22 47.93
C PRO A 134 -44.48 -7.56 48.64
N LYS A 135 -45.46 -8.34 48.15
CA LYS A 135 -45.75 -9.69 48.67
C LYS A 135 -44.60 -10.67 48.42
N ALA A 136 -43.87 -10.53 47.32
CA ALA A 136 -42.71 -11.36 47.00
C ALA A 136 -41.50 -10.96 47.85
N LEU A 137 -41.27 -9.65 48.05
CA LEU A 137 -40.21 -9.13 48.91
C LEU A 137 -40.36 -9.61 50.37
N ILE A 138 -41.55 -9.48 50.96
CA ILE A 138 -41.84 -9.94 52.32
C ILE A 138 -41.67 -11.46 52.43
N ARG A 139 -42.12 -12.22 51.42
CA ARG A 139 -41.94 -13.68 51.35
C ARG A 139 -40.46 -14.08 51.33
N GLY A 140 -39.65 -13.40 50.51
CA GLY A 140 -38.20 -13.65 50.42
C GLY A 140 -37.51 -13.43 51.76
N VAL A 141 -37.75 -12.29 52.42
CA VAL A 141 -37.22 -12.02 53.76
C VAL A 141 -37.65 -13.08 54.77
N LEU A 142 -38.89 -13.58 54.70
CA LEU A 142 -39.36 -14.65 55.58
C LEU A 142 -38.72 -16.00 55.26
N GLN A 143 -38.47 -16.32 53.99
CA GLN A 143 -37.76 -17.53 53.54
C GLN A 143 -36.30 -17.53 54.01
N ASP A 144 -35.61 -16.38 53.92
CA ASP A 144 -34.23 -16.22 54.38
C ASP A 144 -34.13 -16.36 55.91
N VAL A 145 -35.01 -15.70 56.66
CA VAL A 145 -35.04 -15.80 58.14
C VAL A 145 -35.41 -17.21 58.63
N THR A 146 -36.11 -18.01 57.82
CA THR A 146 -36.50 -19.38 58.16
C THR A 146 -35.57 -20.46 57.59
N ASN A 147 -34.47 -20.09 56.91
CA ASN A 147 -33.57 -21.02 56.20
C ASN A 147 -34.33 -22.00 55.28
N SER A 148 -35.31 -21.51 54.52
CA SER A 148 -36.07 -22.34 53.60
C SER A 148 -35.18 -22.89 52.48
N SER A 149 -35.28 -24.19 52.19
CA SER A 149 -34.57 -24.84 51.08
C SER A 149 -35.10 -24.46 49.68
N SER A 150 -36.15 -23.64 49.61
CA SER A 150 -36.75 -23.14 48.37
C SER A 150 -36.90 -21.62 48.41
N GLN A 151 -35.83 -20.90 48.08
CA GLN A 151 -35.91 -19.46 47.79
C GLN A 151 -36.66 -19.25 46.47
N THR A 152 -37.83 -18.64 46.51
CA THR A 152 -38.56 -18.26 45.29
C THR A 152 -38.02 -16.94 44.76
N GLY A 153 -37.57 -16.92 43.49
CA GLY A 153 -37.05 -15.71 42.83
C GLY A 153 -38.12 -14.62 42.70
N GLY A 154 -38.10 -13.65 43.61
CA GLY A 154 -39.10 -12.57 43.68
C GLY A 154 -38.61 -11.22 43.17
N SER A 155 -37.77 -11.19 42.12
CA SER A 155 -37.24 -9.94 41.54
C SER A 155 -37.90 -9.65 40.19
N THR A 156 -38.37 -8.42 40.00
CA THR A 156 -39.08 -7.96 38.79
C THR A 156 -38.15 -7.77 37.59
N LEU A 157 -38.70 -7.68 36.38
CA LEU A 157 -37.94 -7.31 35.16
C LEU A 157 -37.20 -5.97 35.36
N THR A 158 -37.86 -4.99 35.96
CA THR A 158 -37.28 -3.67 36.27
C THR A 158 -36.10 -3.76 37.24
N GLN A 159 -36.19 -4.63 38.25
CA GLN A 159 -35.07 -4.92 39.16
C GLN A 159 -33.91 -5.61 38.44
N GLN A 160 -34.19 -6.53 37.52
CA GLN A 160 -33.16 -7.16 36.69
C GLN A 160 -32.47 -6.16 35.76
N LEU A 161 -33.22 -5.25 35.12
CA LEU A 161 -32.66 -4.19 34.27
C LEU A 161 -31.72 -3.27 35.07
N VAL A 162 -32.17 -2.77 36.22
CA VAL A 162 -31.35 -1.94 37.14
C VAL A 162 -30.08 -2.67 37.58
N LYS A 163 -30.17 -3.96 37.90
CA LYS A 163 -29.01 -4.81 38.25
C LYS A 163 -27.98 -4.88 37.11
N ASN A 164 -28.43 -4.96 35.85
CA ASN A 164 -27.54 -5.18 34.69
C ASN A 164 -27.03 -3.89 34.02
N GLN A 165 -27.60 -2.70 34.29
CA GLN A 165 -27.13 -1.43 33.70
C GLN A 165 -26.65 -0.38 34.71
N ILE A 166 -27.25 -0.30 35.91
CA ILE A 166 -27.00 0.82 36.84
C ILE A 166 -26.08 0.40 37.99
N LEU A 167 -26.12 -0.88 38.38
CA LEU A 167 -25.42 -1.39 39.57
C LEU A 167 -24.26 -2.33 39.21
N THR A 168 -23.32 -2.47 40.14
CA THR A 168 -22.22 -3.44 40.04
C THR A 168 -22.68 -4.84 40.44
N ASN A 169 -21.94 -5.87 40.01
CA ASN A 169 -22.28 -7.28 40.25
C ASN A 169 -22.02 -7.80 41.70
N GLU A 170 -21.79 -6.92 42.68
CA GLU A 170 -21.52 -7.33 44.07
C GLU A 170 -22.74 -7.94 44.76
N VAL A 171 -22.61 -8.99 45.57
CA VAL A 171 -23.77 -9.55 46.32
C VAL A 171 -23.82 -8.93 47.72
N SER A 172 -24.50 -7.79 47.84
CA SER A 172 -24.66 -7.05 49.12
C SER A 172 -26.12 -6.66 49.40
N TYR A 173 -26.48 -6.58 50.69
CA TYR A 173 -27.79 -6.01 51.10
C TYR A 173 -27.91 -4.54 50.68
N GLU A 174 -26.81 -3.79 50.65
CA GLU A 174 -26.76 -2.42 50.16
C GLU A 174 -27.17 -2.34 48.68
N ARG A 175 -26.58 -3.19 47.82
CA ARG A 175 -26.97 -3.28 46.41
C ARG A 175 -28.44 -3.64 46.27
N LYS A 176 -28.96 -4.63 47.02
CA LYS A 176 -30.38 -5.02 46.89
C LYS A 176 -31.34 -3.90 47.31
N ALA A 177 -30.98 -3.09 48.32
CA ALA A 177 -31.75 -1.91 48.70
C ALA A 177 -31.74 -0.83 47.60
N LYS A 178 -30.57 -0.57 46.99
CA LYS A 178 -30.43 0.33 45.83
C LYS A 178 -31.21 -0.17 44.61
N GLU A 179 -31.18 -1.48 44.34
CA GLU A 179 -31.92 -2.13 43.24
C GLU A 179 -33.43 -1.90 43.38
N ILE A 180 -33.99 -2.04 44.59
CA ILE A 180 -35.38 -1.73 44.89
C ILE A 180 -35.69 -0.24 44.67
N LEU A 181 -34.89 0.66 45.23
CA LEU A 181 -35.10 2.11 45.12
C LEU A 181 -35.05 2.58 43.66
N LEU A 182 -34.06 2.12 42.90
CA LEU A 182 -33.85 2.51 41.52
C LEU A 182 -34.88 1.87 40.58
N ALA A 183 -35.35 0.64 40.85
CA ALA A 183 -36.44 0.05 40.07
C ALA A 183 -37.75 0.83 40.27
N MET A 184 -38.10 1.19 41.51
CA MET A 184 -39.25 2.06 41.79
C MET A 184 -39.12 3.45 41.16
N ARG A 185 -37.89 4.00 41.08
CA ARG A 185 -37.61 5.28 40.43
C ARG A 185 -37.67 5.19 38.90
N LEU A 186 -37.23 4.08 38.31
CA LEU A 186 -37.27 3.86 36.87
C LEU A 186 -38.72 3.81 36.37
N GLU A 187 -39.59 3.05 37.04
CA GLU A 187 -41.03 3.01 36.70
C GLU A 187 -41.81 4.29 37.01
N HIS A 188 -41.20 5.24 37.72
CA HIS A 188 -41.79 6.56 37.89
C HIS A 188 -41.56 7.45 36.67
N PHE A 189 -40.48 7.21 35.91
CA PHE A 189 -40.04 8.03 34.79
C PHE A 189 -40.24 7.37 33.42
N MET A 190 -40.34 6.04 33.36
CA MET A 190 -40.46 5.26 32.14
C MET A 190 -41.72 4.38 32.15
N SER A 191 -42.33 4.24 30.99
CA SER A 191 -43.44 3.33 30.73
C SER A 191 -43.01 1.87 30.76
N LYS A 192 -43.99 0.96 30.82
CA LYS A 192 -43.74 -0.48 30.82
C LYS A 192 -43.11 -0.98 29.53
N ASP A 193 -43.49 -0.39 28.40
CA ASP A 193 -42.95 -0.77 27.09
C ASP A 193 -41.49 -0.32 26.95
N GLU A 194 -41.16 0.92 27.32
CA GLU A 194 -39.79 1.43 27.40
C GLU A 194 -38.88 0.56 28.31
N ILE A 195 -39.38 0.08 29.45
CA ILE A 195 -38.63 -0.80 30.35
C ILE A 195 -38.46 -2.21 29.78
N LEU A 196 -39.47 -2.73 29.08
CA LEU A 196 -39.43 -4.05 28.45
C LEU A 196 -38.47 -4.06 27.26
N GLU A 197 -38.53 -3.04 26.41
CA GLU A 197 -37.57 -2.79 25.32
C GLU A 197 -36.13 -2.75 25.85
N ALA A 198 -35.90 -1.97 26.91
CA ALA A 198 -34.59 -1.88 27.53
C ALA A 198 -34.12 -3.20 28.15
N TYR A 199 -35.01 -3.95 28.81
CA TYR A 199 -34.68 -5.29 29.32
C TYR A 199 -34.27 -6.24 28.19
N LEU A 200 -35.06 -6.29 27.11
CA LEU A 200 -34.84 -7.19 25.97
C LEU A 200 -33.56 -6.85 25.19
N ASN A 201 -33.13 -5.58 25.15
CA ASN A 201 -31.86 -5.15 24.55
C ASN A 201 -30.64 -5.34 25.48
N VAL A 202 -30.84 -5.35 26.80
CA VAL A 202 -29.75 -5.43 27.80
C VAL A 202 -29.35 -6.84 28.17
N ILE A 203 -30.32 -7.74 28.33
CA ILE A 203 -30.14 -8.98 29.07
C ILE A 203 -29.17 -9.94 28.33
N PRO A 204 -28.25 -10.63 29.03
CA PRO A 204 -27.30 -11.55 28.39
C PRO A 204 -27.97 -12.87 28.00
N TYR A 205 -27.71 -13.32 26.77
CA TYR A 205 -28.20 -14.58 26.18
C TYR A 205 -27.08 -15.64 26.04
N GLY A 206 -25.97 -15.48 26.76
CA GLY A 206 -24.90 -16.47 26.81
C GLY A 206 -23.97 -16.32 25.61
N ARG A 207 -23.94 -17.32 24.72
CA ARG A 207 -23.05 -17.36 23.54
C ARG A 207 -23.80 -17.55 22.23
N ASN A 208 -23.26 -17.01 21.14
CA ASN A 208 -23.70 -17.27 19.78
C ASN A 208 -22.91 -18.41 19.11
N ALA A 209 -23.27 -18.74 17.88
CA ALA A 209 -22.60 -19.77 17.08
C ALA A 209 -21.11 -19.50 16.77
N SER A 210 -20.64 -18.25 16.87
CA SER A 210 -19.21 -17.88 16.80
C SER A 210 -18.49 -17.98 18.16
N GLY A 211 -19.17 -18.42 19.22
CA GLY A 211 -18.63 -18.53 20.58
C GLY A 211 -18.45 -17.20 21.31
N ARG A 212 -18.81 -16.05 20.70
CA ARG A 212 -18.80 -14.73 21.36
C ARG A 212 -19.94 -14.65 22.37
N ASN A 213 -19.73 -13.88 23.45
CA ASN A 213 -20.82 -13.62 24.40
C ASN A 213 -21.82 -12.65 23.76
N ILE A 214 -23.12 -12.83 24.02
CA ILE A 214 -24.19 -12.03 23.43
C ILE A 214 -25.15 -11.45 24.47
N ALA A 215 -25.64 -10.25 24.19
CA ALA A 215 -26.76 -9.61 24.86
C ALA A 215 -27.72 -8.98 23.84
N GLY A 216 -28.97 -8.77 24.25
CA GLY A 216 -30.01 -8.27 23.37
C GLY A 216 -30.70 -9.38 22.57
N ILE A 217 -32.03 -9.32 22.47
CA ILE A 217 -32.84 -10.35 21.82
C ILE A 217 -32.56 -10.46 20.32
N GLU A 218 -32.29 -9.36 19.62
CA GLU A 218 -31.94 -9.39 18.18
C GLU A 218 -30.63 -10.13 17.94
N THR A 219 -29.59 -9.81 18.70
CA THR A 219 -28.31 -10.53 18.67
C THR A 219 -28.47 -12.01 19.04
N ALA A 220 -29.42 -12.33 19.94
CA ALA A 220 -29.72 -13.71 20.32
C ALA A 220 -30.47 -14.47 19.22
N ALA A 221 -31.45 -13.84 18.57
CA ALA A 221 -32.17 -14.42 17.44
C ALA A 221 -31.21 -14.71 16.27
N GLN A 222 -30.41 -13.73 15.88
CA GLN A 222 -29.40 -13.87 14.83
C GLN A 222 -28.32 -14.88 15.23
N GLY A 223 -27.79 -14.77 16.44
CA GLY A 223 -26.66 -15.55 16.92
C GLY A 223 -26.97 -17.00 17.32
N VAL A 224 -28.24 -17.33 17.56
CA VAL A 224 -28.68 -18.71 17.90
C VAL A 224 -29.42 -19.40 16.77
N PHE A 225 -30.28 -18.68 16.03
CA PHE A 225 -31.17 -19.26 15.02
C PHE A 225 -30.97 -18.67 13.61
N GLY A 226 -30.18 -17.61 13.45
CA GLY A 226 -29.97 -16.96 12.15
C GLY A 226 -31.17 -16.15 11.63
N VAL A 227 -32.10 -15.77 12.51
CA VAL A 227 -33.33 -15.02 12.17
C VAL A 227 -33.40 -13.67 12.91
N HIS A 228 -34.27 -12.76 12.49
CA HIS A 228 -34.57 -11.53 13.23
C HIS A 228 -35.54 -11.80 14.38
N ALA A 229 -35.51 -10.98 15.44
CA ALA A 229 -36.34 -11.15 16.64
C ALA A 229 -37.85 -11.05 16.35
N LYS A 230 -38.26 -10.30 15.33
CA LYS A 230 -39.66 -10.26 14.84
C LYS A 230 -40.14 -11.59 14.23
N ASP A 231 -39.23 -12.39 13.69
CA ASP A 231 -39.52 -13.61 12.92
C ASP A 231 -39.41 -14.89 13.77
N LEU A 232 -39.11 -14.75 15.08
CA LEU A 232 -39.01 -15.86 16.03
C LEU A 232 -40.34 -16.61 16.20
N THR A 233 -40.31 -17.93 16.03
CA THR A 233 -41.45 -18.83 16.32
C THR A 233 -41.70 -18.96 17.83
N LEU A 234 -42.82 -19.58 18.22
CA LEU A 234 -43.14 -19.87 19.62
C LEU A 234 -42.04 -20.68 20.31
N GLU A 235 -41.53 -21.72 19.64
CA GLU A 235 -40.48 -22.60 20.16
C GLU A 235 -39.16 -21.85 20.37
N GLN A 236 -38.76 -21.04 19.38
CA GLN A 236 -37.55 -20.23 19.41
C GLN A 236 -37.64 -19.12 20.47
N ALA A 237 -38.80 -18.44 20.55
CA ALA A 237 -39.08 -17.42 21.56
C ALA A 237 -39.06 -18.00 22.98
N ALA A 238 -39.67 -19.17 23.20
CA ALA A 238 -39.65 -19.87 24.47
C ALA A 238 -38.23 -20.33 24.85
N PHE A 239 -37.42 -20.78 23.88
CA PHE A 239 -36.03 -21.16 24.11
C PHE A 239 -35.20 -19.96 24.56
N LEU A 240 -35.18 -18.85 23.79
CA LEU A 240 -34.41 -17.66 24.13
C LEU A 240 -34.86 -17.03 25.45
N SER A 241 -36.16 -16.92 25.70
CA SER A 241 -36.71 -16.36 26.95
C SER A 241 -36.33 -17.18 28.19
N GLY A 242 -35.99 -18.46 28.01
CA GLY A 242 -35.46 -19.30 29.08
C GLY A 242 -34.01 -19.00 29.47
N ILE A 243 -33.19 -18.48 28.54
CA ILE A 243 -31.74 -18.32 28.68
C ILE A 243 -31.31 -17.34 29.79
N PRO A 244 -31.89 -16.11 29.91
CA PRO A 244 -31.47 -15.09 30.89
C PRO A 244 -31.25 -15.55 32.34
N GLN A 245 -32.00 -16.56 32.80
CA GLN A 245 -31.86 -17.10 34.15
C GLN A 245 -30.47 -17.72 34.41
N ASN A 246 -29.86 -18.36 33.42
CA ASN A 246 -28.50 -18.91 33.51
C ASN A 246 -27.84 -18.97 32.11
N PRO A 247 -27.35 -17.83 31.59
CA PRO A 247 -27.10 -17.69 30.16
C PRO A 247 -26.05 -18.64 29.62
N PHE A 248 -24.94 -18.84 30.33
CA PHE A 248 -23.85 -19.74 29.92
C PHE A 248 -24.21 -21.22 30.04
N THR A 249 -25.16 -21.58 30.91
CA THR A 249 -25.64 -22.96 31.03
C THR A 249 -26.62 -23.27 29.91
N TYR A 250 -27.57 -22.37 29.63
CA TYR A 250 -28.69 -22.61 28.72
C TYR A 250 -28.43 -22.28 27.24
N THR A 251 -27.47 -21.40 26.92
CA THR A 251 -27.00 -21.20 25.54
C THR A 251 -26.59 -22.53 24.88
N PRO A 252 -26.88 -22.77 23.60
CA PRO A 252 -26.51 -24.04 22.95
C PRO A 252 -25.04 -24.13 22.54
N PHE A 253 -24.26 -23.04 22.61
CA PHE A 253 -22.88 -23.00 22.08
C PHE A 253 -21.77 -22.99 23.14
N THR A 254 -20.60 -23.48 22.75
CA THR A 254 -19.33 -23.37 23.49
C THR A 254 -18.61 -22.05 23.13
N ASN A 255 -17.49 -21.76 23.80
CA ASN A 255 -16.59 -20.66 23.41
C ASN A 255 -15.74 -20.99 22.16
N SER A 256 -15.71 -22.24 21.71
CA SER A 256 -14.95 -22.69 20.56
C SER A 256 -15.79 -22.75 19.28
N ALA A 257 -16.87 -21.96 19.20
CA ALA A 257 -17.82 -21.93 18.09
C ALA A 257 -18.40 -23.33 17.74
N THR A 258 -18.71 -24.15 18.74
CA THR A 258 -19.36 -25.47 18.53
C THR A 258 -20.65 -25.59 19.32
N VAL A 259 -21.60 -26.38 18.80
CA VAL A 259 -22.79 -26.78 19.55
C VAL A 259 -22.37 -27.71 20.70
N LYS A 260 -22.96 -27.51 21.89
CA LYS A 260 -22.79 -28.38 23.06
C LYS A 260 -23.28 -29.81 22.78
N SER A 261 -22.72 -30.80 23.45
CA SER A 261 -23.27 -32.16 23.42
C SER A 261 -24.64 -32.23 24.12
N ASP A 262 -25.43 -33.25 23.78
CA ASP A 262 -26.79 -33.50 24.29
C ASP A 262 -26.91 -33.37 25.81
N GLU A 263 -25.91 -33.85 26.55
CA GLU A 263 -25.85 -33.75 28.02
C GLU A 263 -25.89 -32.30 28.51
N PHE A 264 -25.11 -31.41 27.88
CA PHE A 264 -25.04 -30.00 28.23
C PHE A 264 -26.15 -29.15 27.60
N LEU A 265 -26.77 -29.60 26.49
CA LEU A 265 -27.98 -28.97 25.93
C LEU A 265 -29.23 -29.20 26.79
N LYS A 266 -29.32 -30.37 27.43
CA LYS A 266 -30.50 -30.81 28.20
C LYS A 266 -31.02 -29.77 29.19
N ALA A 267 -30.14 -29.01 29.83
CA ALA A 267 -30.52 -27.98 30.80
C ALA A 267 -31.30 -26.83 30.15
N GLY A 268 -30.87 -26.33 28.98
CA GLY A 268 -31.58 -25.30 28.21
C GLY A 268 -32.88 -25.81 27.61
N LEU A 269 -32.88 -27.04 27.08
CA LEU A 269 -34.08 -27.68 26.52
C LEU A 269 -35.17 -27.94 27.58
N LEU A 270 -34.79 -28.28 28.82
CA LEU A 270 -35.74 -28.37 29.93
C LEU A 270 -36.27 -26.99 30.34
N ARG A 271 -35.42 -25.96 30.36
CA ARG A 271 -35.84 -24.58 30.66
C ARG A 271 -36.82 -24.03 29.63
N MET A 272 -36.63 -24.32 28.34
CA MET A 272 -37.61 -24.00 27.27
C MET A 272 -38.97 -24.62 27.57
N LYS A 273 -39.03 -25.88 28.00
CA LYS A 273 -40.30 -26.53 28.36
C LYS A 273 -40.96 -25.86 29.55
N THR A 274 -40.19 -25.47 30.57
CA THR A 274 -40.71 -24.66 31.68
C THR A 274 -41.26 -23.30 31.22
N VAL A 275 -40.69 -22.66 30.20
CA VAL A 275 -41.25 -21.42 29.61
C VAL A 275 -42.60 -21.71 28.95
N LEU A 276 -42.70 -22.77 28.14
CA LEU A 276 -43.95 -23.19 27.50
C LEU A 276 -45.04 -23.56 28.52
N ASP A 277 -44.70 -24.31 29.57
CA ASP A 277 -45.59 -24.63 30.69
C ASP A 277 -46.17 -23.33 31.30
N ARG A 278 -45.30 -22.33 31.54
CA ARG A 278 -45.68 -21.03 32.12
C ARG A 278 -46.55 -20.19 31.19
N MET A 279 -46.28 -20.19 29.88
CA MET A 279 -47.13 -19.53 28.88
C MET A 279 -48.53 -20.15 28.80
N LEU A 280 -48.63 -21.47 28.99
CA LEU A 280 -49.92 -22.18 29.07
C LEU A 280 -50.65 -21.88 30.39
N GLU A 281 -49.96 -21.88 31.54
CA GLU A 281 -50.54 -21.54 32.85
C GLU A 281 -51.13 -20.12 32.90
N THR A 282 -50.46 -19.17 32.23
CA THR A 282 -50.86 -17.76 32.17
C THR A 282 -51.83 -17.44 31.02
N GLY A 283 -52.04 -18.40 30.11
CA GLY A 283 -53.04 -18.31 29.03
C GLY A 283 -52.60 -17.57 27.77
N TYR A 284 -51.30 -17.29 27.59
CA TYR A 284 -50.77 -16.70 26.36
C TYR A 284 -50.79 -17.68 25.17
N ILE A 285 -50.73 -19.00 25.43
CA ILE A 285 -50.84 -20.03 24.39
C ILE A 285 -51.94 -21.04 24.72
N THR A 286 -52.51 -21.64 23.67
CA THR A 286 -53.44 -22.75 23.81
C THR A 286 -52.70 -24.05 24.12
N LYS A 287 -53.45 -25.04 24.66
CA LYS A 287 -52.90 -26.38 24.88
C LYS A 287 -52.40 -27.04 23.59
N ALA A 288 -53.01 -26.75 22.44
CA ALA A 288 -52.59 -27.33 21.16
C ALA A 288 -51.23 -26.80 20.72
N GLU A 289 -51.01 -25.49 20.83
CA GLU A 289 -49.72 -24.85 20.55
C GLU A 289 -48.64 -25.33 21.52
N HIS A 290 -48.97 -25.42 22.81
CA HIS A 290 -48.10 -26.00 23.84
C HIS A 290 -47.66 -27.43 23.50
N ASP A 291 -48.62 -28.33 23.27
CA ASP A 291 -48.34 -29.76 23.04
C ASP A 291 -47.54 -29.96 21.73
N GLN A 292 -47.71 -29.08 20.74
CA GLN A 292 -46.89 -29.02 19.53
C GLN A 292 -45.45 -28.52 19.83
N ALA A 293 -45.31 -27.38 20.50
CA ALA A 293 -44.02 -26.75 20.80
C ALA A 293 -43.13 -27.62 21.71
N VAL A 294 -43.72 -28.33 22.68
CA VAL A 294 -43.00 -29.25 23.58
C VAL A 294 -42.50 -30.51 22.85
N ALA A 295 -43.14 -30.88 21.74
CA ALA A 295 -42.76 -32.00 20.88
C ALA A 295 -41.78 -31.59 19.75
N TYR A 296 -41.60 -30.29 19.49
CA TYR A 296 -40.67 -29.79 18.49
C TYR A 296 -39.22 -29.99 18.91
N ASP A 297 -38.36 -30.26 17.92
CA ASP A 297 -36.92 -30.45 18.11
C ASP A 297 -36.18 -29.18 17.69
N ILE A 298 -36.14 -28.23 18.63
CA ILE A 298 -35.51 -26.91 18.48
C ILE A 298 -34.01 -26.97 18.12
N THR A 299 -33.36 -28.12 18.31
CA THR A 299 -31.92 -28.27 17.98
C THR A 299 -31.64 -28.20 16.49
N LYS A 300 -32.66 -28.46 15.65
CA LYS A 300 -32.59 -28.34 14.18
C LYS A 300 -32.56 -26.90 13.69
N ASP A 301 -33.01 -25.96 14.50
CA ASP A 301 -33.07 -24.53 14.17
C ASP A 301 -31.74 -23.83 14.51
N PHE A 302 -30.88 -24.44 15.33
CA PHE A 302 -29.61 -23.84 15.73
C PHE A 302 -28.73 -23.56 14.50
N THR A 303 -28.34 -22.29 14.35
CA THR A 303 -27.50 -21.87 13.22
C THR A 303 -26.14 -22.56 13.27
N THR A 304 -25.57 -22.82 12.10
CA THR A 304 -24.21 -23.35 11.98
C THR A 304 -23.18 -22.37 12.54
N PRO A 305 -22.03 -22.86 13.05
CA PRO A 305 -20.89 -22.02 13.42
C PRO A 305 -20.54 -20.99 12.35
N GLN A 306 -20.49 -19.72 12.75
CA GLN A 306 -20.09 -18.62 11.86
C GLN A 306 -18.63 -18.26 12.13
N ALA A 307 -17.80 -18.28 11.08
CA ALA A 307 -16.43 -17.81 11.14
C ALA A 307 -16.40 -16.32 11.53
N ARG A 308 -15.47 -15.94 12.41
CA ARG A 308 -15.34 -14.54 12.85
C ARG A 308 -14.55 -13.75 11.80
N PRO A 309 -14.65 -12.40 11.80
CA PRO A 309 -13.83 -11.54 10.96
C PRO A 309 -12.33 -11.81 11.13
N GLU A 310 -11.90 -12.00 12.37
CA GLU A 310 -10.52 -12.36 12.73
C GLU A 310 -10.12 -13.77 12.27
N ASP A 311 -11.04 -14.67 11.96
CA ASP A 311 -10.73 -16.01 11.41
C ASP A 311 -10.61 -15.98 9.87
N THR A 312 -11.42 -15.14 9.22
CA THR A 312 -11.51 -15.09 7.74
C THR A 312 -10.56 -14.06 7.15
N TYR A 313 -10.42 -12.92 7.83
CA TYR A 313 -9.71 -11.73 7.40
C TYR A 313 -8.85 -11.16 8.54
N PRO A 314 -7.92 -11.93 9.12
CA PRO A 314 -7.19 -11.56 10.34
C PRO A 314 -6.45 -10.23 10.20
N TRP A 315 -5.47 -10.12 9.29
CA TRP A 315 -4.70 -8.87 9.11
C TRP A 315 -5.59 -7.66 8.82
N LEU A 316 -6.61 -7.81 7.98
CA LEU A 316 -7.54 -6.72 7.64
C LEU A 316 -8.38 -6.28 8.85
N THR A 317 -8.88 -7.23 9.64
CA THR A 317 -9.66 -6.96 10.85
C THR A 317 -8.84 -6.16 11.86
N TYR A 318 -7.62 -6.63 12.18
CA TYR A 318 -6.72 -5.92 13.08
C TYR A 318 -6.28 -4.55 12.54
N GLU A 319 -6.04 -4.44 11.23
CA GLU A 319 -5.60 -3.18 10.61
C GLU A 319 -6.72 -2.12 10.54
N ILE A 320 -7.97 -2.53 10.24
CA ILE A 320 -9.15 -1.65 10.33
C ILE A 320 -9.37 -1.20 11.77
N GLU A 321 -9.36 -2.12 12.75
CA GLU A 321 -9.47 -1.76 14.17
C GLU A 321 -8.38 -0.75 14.58
N ARG A 322 -7.13 -0.96 14.16
CA ARG A 322 -6.00 -0.07 14.46
C ARG A 322 -6.20 1.32 13.87
N GLN A 323 -6.43 1.42 12.56
CA GLN A 323 -6.57 2.72 11.90
C GLN A 323 -7.84 3.46 12.31
N ALA A 324 -8.93 2.75 12.60
CA ALA A 324 -10.14 3.36 13.14
C ALA A 324 -9.87 3.98 14.53
N LYS A 325 -9.11 3.31 15.40
CA LYS A 325 -8.71 3.87 16.70
C LYS A 325 -7.85 5.12 16.55
N ASP A 326 -6.90 5.15 15.62
CA ASP A 326 -6.11 6.36 15.32
C ASP A 326 -6.96 7.51 14.73
N VAL A 327 -8.04 7.21 13.99
CA VAL A 327 -9.00 8.22 13.51
C VAL A 327 -9.87 8.75 14.65
N VAL A 328 -10.53 7.88 15.41
CA VAL A 328 -11.43 8.28 16.51
C VAL A 328 -10.65 8.96 17.64
N ALA A 329 -9.42 8.53 17.94
CA ALA A 329 -8.57 9.20 18.92
C ALA A 329 -8.26 10.66 18.53
N ARG A 330 -8.05 10.94 17.23
CA ARG A 330 -7.88 12.31 16.73
C ARG A 330 -9.16 13.12 16.85
N LEU A 331 -10.32 12.56 16.51
CA LEU A 331 -11.62 13.25 16.64
C LEU A 331 -11.98 13.57 18.10
N LEU A 332 -11.70 12.64 19.02
CA LEU A 332 -11.89 12.86 20.45
C LEU A 332 -10.94 13.94 21.00
N ALA A 333 -9.68 13.94 20.55
CA ALA A 333 -8.71 14.97 20.91
C ALA A 333 -9.09 16.35 20.34
N GLU A 334 -9.57 16.42 19.09
CA GLU A 334 -10.06 17.65 18.45
C GLU A 334 -11.29 18.22 19.18
N LYS A 335 -12.24 17.36 19.55
CA LYS A 335 -13.42 17.71 20.36
C LYS A 335 -13.04 18.27 21.75
N ASP A 336 -11.98 17.73 22.34
CA ASP A 336 -11.37 18.20 23.59
C ASP A 336 -10.40 19.40 23.38
N GLN A 337 -10.31 19.95 22.16
CA GLN A 337 -9.47 21.10 21.78
C GLN A 337 -7.97 20.89 22.03
N ILE A 338 -7.51 19.65 21.88
CA ILE A 338 -6.09 19.28 21.96
C ILE A 338 -5.39 19.57 20.63
N ASP A 339 -4.24 20.24 20.70
CA ASP A 339 -3.39 20.50 19.53
C ASP A 339 -2.91 19.16 18.87
N PRO A 340 -3.05 19.01 17.54
CA PRO A 340 -2.66 17.77 16.85
C PRO A 340 -1.17 17.42 16.93
N LYS A 341 -0.26 18.39 17.04
CA LYS A 341 1.18 18.11 17.23
C LYS A 341 1.42 17.59 18.64
N ARG A 342 0.79 18.22 19.64
CA ARG A 342 0.85 17.77 21.03
C ARG A 342 0.35 16.32 21.17
N LEU A 343 -0.75 15.94 20.50
CA LEU A 343 -1.23 14.56 20.48
C LEU A 343 -0.22 13.58 19.83
N LYS A 344 0.54 14.03 18.82
CA LYS A 344 1.56 13.23 18.13
C LYS A 344 2.88 13.11 18.92
N GLU A 345 3.23 14.13 19.72
CA GLU A 345 4.49 14.22 20.45
C GLU A 345 4.40 13.69 21.90
N GLU A 346 3.25 13.82 22.58
CA GLU A 346 3.04 13.34 23.96
C GLU A 346 2.47 11.92 23.99
N GLU A 347 3.32 10.90 24.10
CA GLU A 347 2.90 9.48 24.08
C GLU A 347 1.82 9.14 25.12
N ASN A 348 1.92 9.63 26.36
CA ASN A 348 0.90 9.41 27.39
C ASN A 348 -0.46 10.03 27.02
N LEU A 349 -0.47 11.16 26.30
CA LEU A 349 -1.68 11.82 25.83
C LEU A 349 -2.29 11.02 24.67
N ARG A 350 -1.45 10.56 23.73
CA ARG A 350 -1.83 9.68 22.62
C ARG A 350 -2.49 8.40 23.13
N GLN A 351 -1.85 7.73 24.09
CA GLN A 351 -2.37 6.50 24.70
C GLN A 351 -3.69 6.71 25.43
N LYS A 352 -3.87 7.84 26.14
CA LYS A 352 -5.18 8.22 26.72
C LYS A 352 -6.28 8.25 25.65
N TYR A 353 -6.06 8.94 24.53
CA TYR A 353 -7.08 9.02 23.47
C TYR A 353 -7.29 7.71 22.72
N LEU A 354 -6.25 6.87 22.56
CA LEU A 354 -6.39 5.53 21.99
C LEU A 354 -7.26 4.61 22.86
N VAL A 355 -7.12 4.66 24.19
CA VAL A 355 -7.98 3.89 25.12
C VAL A 355 -9.43 4.39 25.09
N LEU A 356 -9.65 5.70 24.94
CA LEU A 356 -11.00 6.26 24.77
C LEU A 356 -11.61 5.85 23.41
N ALA A 357 -10.82 5.91 22.34
CA ALA A 357 -11.24 5.50 21.01
C ALA A 357 -11.55 4.00 20.90
N ASP A 358 -10.73 3.14 21.51
CA ASP A 358 -10.99 1.69 21.60
C ASP A 358 -12.32 1.42 22.31
N ARG A 359 -12.63 2.14 23.40
CA ARG A 359 -13.92 2.04 24.08
C ARG A 359 -15.08 2.47 23.18
N GLU A 360 -15.02 3.63 22.53
CA GLU A 360 -16.11 4.08 21.65
C GLU A 360 -16.30 3.10 20.48
N ILE A 361 -15.22 2.68 19.82
CA ILE A 361 -15.27 1.71 18.71
C ILE A 361 -15.86 0.36 19.14
N ARG A 362 -15.74 -0.04 20.41
CA ARG A 362 -16.37 -1.28 20.90
C ARG A 362 -17.82 -1.13 21.39
N SER A 363 -18.34 0.11 21.57
CA SER A 363 -19.61 0.33 22.28
C SER A 363 -20.57 1.36 21.65
N LYS A 364 -20.20 2.03 20.55
CA LYS A 364 -21.02 3.07 19.90
C LYS A 364 -21.66 2.66 18.58
N GLY A 365 -21.64 1.38 18.21
CA GLY A 365 -22.31 0.87 17.01
C GLY A 365 -21.86 1.54 15.71
N TYR A 366 -20.61 2.00 15.65
CA TYR A 366 -20.10 2.71 14.47
C TYR A 366 -20.07 1.79 13.24
N ARG A 367 -20.41 2.32 12.06
CA ARG A 367 -20.14 1.63 10.78
C ARG A 367 -18.84 2.15 10.20
N ILE A 368 -17.80 1.31 10.21
CA ILE A 368 -16.44 1.63 9.80
C ILE A 368 -16.21 1.12 8.38
N HIS A 369 -16.20 2.04 7.41
CA HIS A 369 -16.00 1.72 6.00
C HIS A 369 -14.53 1.91 5.62
N SER A 370 -13.92 0.85 5.08
CA SER A 370 -12.57 0.89 4.55
C SER A 370 -12.52 1.21 3.05
N THR A 371 -11.32 1.48 2.55
CA THR A 371 -11.04 1.69 1.12
C THR A 371 -10.78 0.40 0.35
N ILE A 372 -10.66 -0.74 1.05
CA ILE A 372 -10.18 -2.02 0.54
C ILE A 372 -11.21 -2.68 -0.38
N LYS A 373 -10.81 -3.01 -1.60
CA LYS A 373 -11.64 -3.71 -2.59
C LYS A 373 -11.54 -5.22 -2.36
N LYS A 374 -12.61 -5.84 -1.86
CA LYS A 374 -12.66 -7.25 -1.43
C LYS A 374 -12.01 -8.22 -2.42
N ASP A 375 -12.44 -8.24 -3.69
CA ASP A 375 -11.96 -9.21 -4.67
C ASP A 375 -10.45 -9.05 -4.97
N ILE A 376 -9.95 -7.82 -4.90
CA ILE A 376 -8.51 -7.50 -5.06
C ILE A 376 -7.73 -7.95 -3.83
N TYR A 377 -8.29 -7.76 -2.63
CA TYR A 377 -7.72 -8.27 -1.38
C TYR A 377 -7.63 -9.79 -1.39
N ASP A 378 -8.74 -10.49 -1.57
CA ASP A 378 -8.81 -11.95 -1.60
C ASP A 378 -7.83 -12.56 -2.62
N THR A 379 -7.76 -11.97 -3.82
CA THR A 379 -6.84 -12.43 -4.89
C THR A 379 -5.38 -12.17 -4.56
N MET A 380 -5.03 -11.01 -3.98
CA MET A 380 -3.65 -10.73 -3.57
C MET A 380 -3.20 -11.65 -2.43
N GLN A 381 -4.09 -11.92 -1.46
CA GLN A 381 -3.83 -12.88 -0.39
C GLN A 381 -3.60 -14.30 -0.92
N GLN A 382 -4.45 -14.77 -1.84
CA GLN A 382 -4.31 -16.10 -2.45
C GLN A 382 -3.00 -16.24 -3.23
N ILE A 383 -2.66 -15.25 -4.08
CA ILE A 383 -1.40 -15.24 -4.84
C ILE A 383 -0.19 -15.27 -3.90
N SER A 384 -0.21 -14.48 -2.82
CA SER A 384 0.88 -14.47 -1.84
C SER A 384 0.99 -15.78 -1.05
N LYS A 385 -0.11 -16.46 -0.74
CA LYS A 385 -0.11 -17.77 -0.10
C LYS A 385 0.44 -18.87 -1.01
N ASP A 386 0.03 -18.88 -2.28
CA ASP A 386 0.41 -19.90 -3.27
C ASP A 386 1.82 -19.71 -3.85
N TYR A 387 2.43 -18.54 -3.71
CA TYR A 387 3.72 -18.22 -4.33
C TYR A 387 4.86 -19.12 -3.79
N PRO A 388 5.50 -19.95 -4.63
CA PRO A 388 6.47 -20.94 -4.14
C PRO A 388 7.90 -20.39 -4.00
N TYR A 389 8.19 -19.24 -4.60
CA TYR A 389 9.57 -18.75 -4.76
C TYR A 389 10.00 -17.71 -3.73
N TYR A 390 9.61 -17.85 -2.46
CA TYR A 390 10.11 -16.96 -1.40
C TYR A 390 11.57 -17.25 -1.04
N GLY A 391 11.93 -18.52 -0.88
CA GLY A 391 13.29 -18.95 -0.57
C GLY A 391 13.34 -20.05 0.48
N GLN A 392 14.50 -20.21 1.09
CA GLN A 392 14.72 -21.15 2.19
C GLN A 392 13.91 -20.76 3.43
N THR A 393 13.29 -21.74 4.08
CA THR A 393 12.85 -21.61 5.47
C THR A 393 14.03 -21.92 6.39
N TYR A 394 14.35 -21.01 7.32
CA TYR A 394 15.29 -21.29 8.39
C TYR A 394 14.57 -21.98 9.55
N THR A 395 15.36 -22.56 10.45
CA THR A 395 14.88 -23.22 11.67
C THR A 395 15.62 -22.63 12.86
N GLU A 396 14.94 -22.45 13.98
CA GLU A 396 15.51 -22.00 15.25
C GLU A 396 14.97 -22.82 16.41
N MET A 397 15.82 -23.12 17.40
CA MET A 397 15.38 -23.79 18.63
C MET A 397 15.02 -22.72 19.65
N ILE A 398 13.76 -22.68 20.06
CA ILE A 398 13.25 -21.69 21.03
C ILE A 398 12.81 -22.45 22.28
N TYR A 399 13.14 -21.94 23.47
CA TYR A 399 12.64 -22.52 24.72
C TYR A 399 11.18 -22.12 24.94
N ASP A 400 10.28 -23.10 24.89
CA ASP A 400 8.86 -22.91 25.17
C ASP A 400 8.63 -23.07 26.68
N GLU A 401 8.28 -21.97 27.35
CA GLU A 401 8.00 -21.94 28.79
C GLU A 401 6.78 -22.76 29.20
N GLN A 402 5.80 -22.95 28.29
CA GLN A 402 4.61 -23.76 28.55
C GLN A 402 4.90 -25.26 28.39
N ALA A 403 5.72 -25.63 27.41
CA ALA A 403 6.14 -27.01 27.17
C ALA A 403 7.37 -27.44 28.02
N GLY A 404 8.07 -26.49 28.65
CA GLY A 404 9.24 -26.72 29.50
C GLY A 404 10.48 -27.24 28.76
N LYS A 405 10.54 -27.08 27.44
CA LYS A 405 11.57 -27.67 26.56
C LYS A 405 11.88 -26.75 25.37
N GLU A 406 13.03 -26.99 24.74
CA GLU A 406 13.30 -26.42 23.42
C GLU A 406 12.39 -27.07 22.37
N ILE A 407 11.78 -26.23 21.52
CA ILE A 407 10.99 -26.62 20.36
C ILE A 407 11.62 -26.08 19.08
N GLU A 408 11.44 -26.82 17.99
CA GLU A 408 11.87 -26.42 16.65
C GLU A 408 10.83 -25.46 16.05
N VAL A 409 11.22 -24.22 15.78
CA VAL A 409 10.35 -23.19 15.18
C VAL A 409 10.87 -22.82 13.80
N GLN A 410 9.99 -22.85 12.81
CA GLN A 410 10.31 -22.44 11.44
C GLN A 410 10.30 -20.91 11.32
N GLN A 411 11.25 -20.40 10.54
CA GLN A 411 11.49 -18.99 10.26
C GLN A 411 11.53 -18.81 8.73
N PRO A 412 10.36 -18.86 8.05
CA PRO A 412 10.29 -18.68 6.60
C PRO A 412 10.57 -17.24 6.19
N ALA A 413 11.01 -17.03 4.94
CA ALA A 413 11.00 -15.69 4.36
C ALA A 413 9.55 -15.22 4.24
N GLN A 414 9.27 -14.00 4.71
CA GLN A 414 7.98 -13.31 4.66
C GLN A 414 7.86 -12.39 3.43
N THR A 415 6.69 -11.78 3.30
CA THR A 415 6.39 -10.78 2.28
C THR A 415 5.42 -9.74 2.81
N GLY A 416 5.28 -8.64 2.08
CA GLY A 416 4.15 -7.75 2.20
C GLY A 416 3.97 -6.96 0.92
N SER A 417 2.79 -6.38 0.73
CA SER A 417 2.50 -5.53 -0.42
C SER A 417 1.44 -4.48 -0.10
N VAL A 418 1.42 -3.37 -0.82
CA VAL A 418 0.38 -2.33 -0.71
C VAL A 418 0.04 -1.82 -2.11
N LEU A 419 -1.25 -1.79 -2.43
CA LEU A 419 -1.81 -1.21 -3.65
C LEU A 419 -2.49 0.12 -3.32
N ILE A 420 -1.99 1.23 -3.86
CA ILE A 420 -2.48 2.59 -3.61
C ILE A 420 -3.05 3.19 -4.90
N GLU A 421 -4.21 3.83 -4.81
CA GLU A 421 -4.77 4.67 -5.88
C GLU A 421 -4.08 6.05 -5.88
N ASN A 422 -3.36 6.36 -6.96
CA ASN A 422 -2.38 7.46 -7.00
C ASN A 422 -2.98 8.85 -6.73
N LYS A 423 -4.21 9.09 -7.19
CA LYS A 423 -4.86 10.41 -7.10
C LYS A 423 -5.46 10.71 -5.73
N SER A 424 -5.89 9.68 -5.01
CA SER A 424 -6.68 9.83 -3.78
C SER A 424 -5.90 9.43 -2.54
N GLY A 425 -4.87 8.57 -2.66
CA GLY A 425 -4.21 7.93 -1.52
C GLY A 425 -4.96 6.70 -0.99
N ARG A 426 -6.10 6.32 -1.57
CA ARG A 426 -6.87 5.13 -1.12
C ARG A 426 -6.01 3.87 -1.20
N VAL A 427 -5.84 3.17 -0.08
CA VAL A 427 -5.27 1.82 -0.09
C VAL A 427 -6.35 0.87 -0.60
N LEU A 428 -6.19 0.37 -1.82
CA LEU A 428 -7.17 -0.52 -2.45
C LEU A 428 -7.04 -1.97 -2.01
N SER A 429 -5.83 -2.39 -1.62
CA SER A 429 -5.50 -3.72 -1.11
C SER A 429 -4.13 -3.72 -0.45
N PHE A 430 -3.85 -4.71 0.40
CA PHE A 430 -2.52 -4.96 0.95
C PHE A 430 -2.33 -6.46 1.22
N VAL A 431 -1.07 -6.88 1.38
CA VAL A 431 -0.67 -8.20 1.88
C VAL A 431 0.16 -8.01 3.13
N GLY A 432 -0.27 -8.59 4.25
CA GLY A 432 0.39 -8.45 5.55
C GLY A 432 1.51 -9.47 5.83
N GLY A 433 1.49 -10.61 5.14
CA GLY A 433 2.43 -11.71 5.33
C GLY A 433 2.13 -12.81 4.32
N ARG A 434 2.80 -13.97 4.46
CA ARG A 434 2.52 -15.12 3.59
C ARG A 434 1.33 -15.96 4.04
N ASP A 435 1.24 -16.19 5.34
CA ASP A 435 0.12 -16.86 6.00
C ASP A 435 0.02 -16.33 7.43
N PHE A 436 -1.20 -16.05 7.90
CA PHE A 436 -1.40 -15.44 9.23
C PHE A 436 -1.07 -16.43 10.35
N GLU A 437 -1.34 -17.72 10.12
CA GLU A 437 -1.00 -18.83 11.01
C GLU A 437 0.52 -19.06 11.16
N ILE A 438 1.35 -18.40 10.34
CA ILE A 438 2.81 -18.43 10.40
C ILE A 438 3.34 -17.18 11.11
N GLU A 439 2.80 -16.00 10.78
CA GLU A 439 3.23 -14.72 11.34
C GLU A 439 2.07 -13.71 11.31
N GLU A 440 1.73 -13.17 12.48
CA GLU A 440 0.62 -12.23 12.66
C GLU A 440 1.01 -10.79 12.26
N LEU A 441 2.31 -10.46 12.30
CA LEU A 441 2.84 -9.13 12.01
C LEU A 441 2.45 -8.65 10.59
N ASN A 442 1.72 -7.53 10.52
CA ASN A 442 1.36 -6.90 9.25
C ASN A 442 2.54 -6.13 8.64
N HIS A 443 3.29 -6.79 7.77
CA HIS A 443 4.47 -6.25 7.10
C HIS A 443 4.20 -5.04 6.21
N ALA A 444 2.99 -4.91 5.66
CA ALA A 444 2.60 -3.79 4.81
C ALA A 444 2.70 -2.44 5.52
N THR A 445 2.22 -2.38 6.77
CA THR A 445 1.93 -1.13 7.49
C THR A 445 2.65 -1.01 8.84
N GLN A 446 3.32 -2.08 9.31
CA GLN A 446 3.85 -2.17 10.69
C GLN A 446 5.32 -2.60 10.79
N ALA A 447 5.93 -3.14 9.73
CA ALA A 447 7.34 -3.56 9.72
C ALA A 447 8.22 -2.56 8.93
N PRO A 448 8.94 -1.64 9.60
CA PRO A 448 9.85 -0.73 8.93
C PRO A 448 11.13 -1.47 8.55
N ARG A 449 11.60 -1.25 7.31
CA ARG A 449 12.77 -1.92 6.74
C ARG A 449 13.56 -0.95 5.87
N GLN A 450 14.86 -1.22 5.70
CA GLN A 450 15.67 -0.47 4.74
C GLN A 450 15.16 -0.71 3.32
N ASN A 451 14.79 0.36 2.61
CA ASN A 451 14.23 0.26 1.25
C ASN A 451 15.29 0.17 0.13
N GLY A 452 16.56 0.30 0.48
CA GLY A 452 17.70 0.14 -0.42
C GLY A 452 17.58 1.00 -1.68
N SER A 453 17.90 0.41 -2.84
CA SER A 453 17.87 1.12 -4.12
C SER A 453 16.50 1.69 -4.59
N THR A 454 15.39 1.47 -3.86
CA THR A 454 14.15 2.22 -4.11
C THR A 454 14.20 3.67 -3.59
N MET A 455 15.18 4.04 -2.75
CA MET A 455 15.35 5.44 -2.34
C MET A 455 15.94 6.33 -3.46
N LYS A 456 16.61 5.74 -4.46
CA LYS A 456 17.36 6.50 -5.48
C LYS A 456 16.50 7.48 -6.29
N PRO A 457 15.32 7.13 -6.81
CA PRO A 457 14.47 8.08 -7.53
C PRO A 457 14.01 9.22 -6.63
N LEU A 458 13.64 8.89 -5.38
CA LEU A 458 13.02 9.81 -4.43
C LEU A 458 14.01 10.83 -3.84
N LEU A 459 15.21 10.40 -3.45
CA LEU A 459 16.19 11.25 -2.76
C LEU A 459 17.30 11.79 -3.67
N VAL A 460 17.45 11.24 -4.88
CA VAL A 460 18.57 11.61 -5.78
C VAL A 460 18.10 12.09 -7.15
N TYR A 461 17.45 11.22 -7.94
CA TYR A 461 17.21 11.53 -9.36
C TYR A 461 16.08 12.55 -9.54
N ALA A 462 14.94 12.43 -8.83
CA ALA A 462 13.89 13.45 -8.89
C ALA A 462 14.36 14.81 -8.32
N PRO A 463 15.01 14.90 -7.15
CA PRO A 463 15.63 16.13 -6.68
C PRO A 463 16.65 16.73 -7.67
N ALA A 464 17.48 15.92 -8.34
CA ALA A 464 18.46 16.42 -9.29
C ALA A 464 17.85 16.94 -10.61
N VAL A 465 16.71 16.40 -11.04
CA VAL A 465 15.92 16.94 -12.16
C VAL A 465 15.18 18.22 -11.74
N GLU A 466 14.57 18.24 -10.56
CA GLU A 466 13.86 19.40 -10.00
C GLU A 466 14.81 20.60 -9.81
N TYR A 467 16.03 20.35 -9.33
CA TYR A 467 17.08 21.35 -9.17
C TYR A 467 17.85 21.67 -10.46
N GLY A 468 17.41 21.14 -11.61
CA GLY A 468 18.01 21.43 -12.91
C GLY A 468 19.49 21.03 -13.06
N LYS A 469 19.96 20.02 -12.31
CA LYS A 469 21.32 19.48 -12.46
C LYS A 469 21.44 18.51 -13.64
N ILE A 470 20.36 17.78 -13.93
CA ILE A 470 20.30 16.76 -14.99
C ILE A 470 18.96 16.81 -15.73
N GLY A 471 18.98 16.42 -17.01
CA GLY A 471 17.83 15.82 -17.70
C GLY A 471 17.99 14.29 -17.75
N ALA A 472 17.02 13.59 -18.34
CA ALA A 472 17.00 12.13 -18.35
C ALA A 472 18.27 11.49 -18.95
N GLY A 473 18.84 12.12 -19.98
CA GLY A 473 20.03 11.62 -20.68
C GLY A 473 21.35 12.23 -20.24
N SER A 474 21.35 13.18 -19.30
CA SER A 474 22.57 13.88 -18.88
C SER A 474 23.63 12.90 -18.34
N PRO A 475 24.92 13.12 -18.64
CA PRO A 475 25.98 12.22 -18.19
C PRO A 475 26.20 12.33 -16.68
N VAL A 476 26.19 11.19 -16.00
CA VAL A 476 26.62 11.02 -14.61
C VAL A 476 27.90 10.19 -14.57
N VAL A 477 28.63 10.26 -13.45
CA VAL A 477 29.98 9.70 -13.32
C VAL A 477 29.96 8.46 -12.45
N ASP A 478 30.27 7.31 -13.03
CA ASP A 478 30.39 6.02 -12.36
C ASP A 478 31.87 5.62 -12.24
N VAL A 479 32.60 6.36 -11.40
CA VAL A 479 34.04 6.16 -11.10
C VAL A 479 34.27 6.15 -9.59
N LYS A 480 34.93 5.13 -9.06
CA LYS A 480 35.25 4.98 -7.63
C LYS A 480 35.97 6.22 -7.09
N TYR A 481 35.76 6.53 -5.81
CA TYR A 481 36.41 7.63 -5.10
C TYR A 481 36.71 7.24 -3.63
N PRO A 482 37.68 7.89 -2.96
CA PRO A 482 38.01 7.59 -1.57
C PRO A 482 36.79 7.74 -0.64
N GLY A 483 36.48 6.71 0.15
CA GLY A 483 35.31 6.68 1.03
C GLY A 483 33.96 6.53 0.32
N GLY A 484 33.94 6.34 -1.00
CA GLY A 484 32.72 6.11 -1.77
C GLY A 484 32.21 4.66 -1.68
N PRO A 485 30.93 4.42 -2.05
CA PRO A 485 30.37 3.07 -2.14
C PRO A 485 30.96 2.30 -3.33
N SER A 486 30.73 0.99 -3.36
CA SER A 486 30.94 0.17 -4.56
C SER A 486 29.61 -0.07 -5.30
N ASN A 487 29.68 -0.30 -6.61
CA ASN A 487 28.58 -0.90 -7.36
C ASN A 487 28.37 -2.36 -6.94
N TYR A 488 27.20 -2.92 -7.26
CA TYR A 488 26.84 -4.30 -6.93
C TYR A 488 27.92 -5.31 -7.34
N TYR A 489 28.42 -5.20 -8.57
CA TYR A 489 29.71 -5.80 -8.95
C TYR A 489 30.83 -4.84 -8.55
N ALA A 490 31.58 -5.18 -7.50
CA ALA A 490 32.54 -4.27 -6.89
C ALA A 490 33.60 -3.71 -7.86
N GLU A 491 34.02 -4.47 -8.87
CA GLU A 491 35.01 -4.02 -9.88
C GLU A 491 34.42 -3.31 -11.10
N TYR A 492 33.09 -3.16 -11.16
CA TYR A 492 32.42 -2.48 -12.27
C TYR A 492 32.36 -0.97 -12.07
N GLU A 493 32.94 -0.24 -13.03
CA GLU A 493 32.89 1.22 -13.17
C GLU A 493 32.51 1.54 -14.63
N ALA A 494 31.35 2.14 -14.85
CA ALA A 494 30.89 2.50 -16.19
C ALA A 494 31.55 3.77 -16.76
N GLY A 495 32.20 4.59 -15.92
CA GLY A 495 32.71 5.90 -16.31
C GLY A 495 31.58 6.90 -16.55
N LEU A 496 31.64 7.68 -17.63
CA LEU A 496 30.52 8.52 -18.05
C LEU A 496 29.39 7.69 -18.65
N ILE A 497 28.20 7.79 -18.05
CA ILE A 497 26.99 7.02 -18.42
C ILE A 497 25.74 7.93 -18.34
N PRO A 498 24.71 7.77 -19.20
CA PRO A 498 23.48 8.56 -19.10
C PRO A 498 22.73 8.34 -17.77
N ALA A 499 22.14 9.38 -17.19
CA ALA A 499 21.41 9.30 -15.92
C ALA A 499 20.28 8.24 -15.93
N ARG A 500 19.50 8.13 -17.02
CA ARG A 500 18.47 7.09 -17.20
C ARG A 500 19.05 5.67 -17.15
N GLU A 501 20.26 5.47 -17.65
CA GLU A 501 20.91 4.17 -17.70
C GLU A 501 21.56 3.80 -16.36
N ALA A 502 22.20 4.77 -15.69
CA ALA A 502 22.67 4.60 -14.31
C ALA A 502 21.53 4.27 -13.34
N LEU A 503 20.34 4.86 -13.54
CA LEU A 503 19.15 4.53 -12.76
C LEU A 503 18.57 3.16 -13.12
N ALA A 504 18.49 2.80 -14.41
CA ALA A 504 18.01 1.51 -14.90
C ALA A 504 18.87 0.33 -14.41
N LEU A 505 20.19 0.50 -14.43
CA LEU A 505 21.17 -0.46 -13.89
C LEU A 505 21.36 -0.32 -12.37
N SER A 506 20.71 0.66 -11.74
CA SER A 506 20.73 0.89 -10.30
C SER A 506 22.14 1.08 -9.71
N LEU A 507 23.03 1.78 -10.42
CA LEU A 507 24.43 1.98 -10.02
C LEU A 507 24.53 2.78 -8.72
N ASN A 508 25.46 2.41 -7.83
CA ASN A 508 25.66 3.05 -6.52
C ASN A 508 26.61 4.24 -6.62
N ILE A 509 27.69 4.11 -7.39
CA ILE A 509 28.74 5.14 -7.49
C ILE A 509 28.19 6.38 -8.18
N ALA A 510 27.58 6.23 -9.36
CA ALA A 510 26.91 7.33 -10.06
C ALA A 510 25.85 8.04 -9.20
N THR A 511 25.03 7.26 -8.49
CA THR A 511 23.96 7.79 -7.62
C THR A 511 24.54 8.59 -6.44
N SER A 512 25.54 8.06 -5.74
CA SER A 512 26.13 8.76 -4.59
C SER A 512 26.87 10.04 -5.01
N ARG A 513 27.55 10.04 -6.16
CA ARG A 513 28.15 11.25 -6.74
C ARG A 513 27.11 12.30 -7.13
N LEU A 514 26.01 11.88 -7.76
CA LEU A 514 24.90 12.78 -8.10
C LEU A 514 24.30 13.39 -6.82
N TYR A 515 24.09 12.59 -5.76
CA TYR A 515 23.61 13.08 -4.47
C TYR A 515 24.52 14.14 -3.84
N HIS A 516 25.85 13.92 -3.85
CA HIS A 516 26.80 14.94 -3.38
C HIS A 516 26.73 16.27 -4.16
N SER A 517 26.28 16.25 -5.42
CA SER A 517 26.12 17.48 -6.24
C SER A 517 24.83 18.28 -5.95
N ILE A 518 23.94 17.74 -5.13
CA ILE A 518 22.68 18.38 -4.69
C ILE A 518 22.54 18.51 -3.16
N LEU A 519 23.48 17.98 -2.38
CA LEU A 519 23.39 17.90 -0.92
C LEU A 519 23.24 19.28 -0.25
N ASP A 520 23.85 20.31 -0.83
CA ASP A 520 23.76 21.72 -0.42
C ASP A 520 22.37 22.33 -0.59
N GLN A 521 21.50 21.72 -1.41
CA GLN A 521 20.13 22.15 -1.67
C GLN A 521 19.09 21.39 -0.84
N ASN A 522 19.49 20.71 0.25
CA ASN A 522 18.60 20.01 1.19
C ASN A 522 17.59 19.03 0.53
N PRO A 523 18.06 18.01 -0.23
CA PRO A 523 17.19 17.07 -0.95
C PRO A 523 16.36 16.18 -0.01
N THR A 524 16.70 16.09 1.28
CA THR A 524 15.92 15.34 2.26
C THR A 524 14.56 15.98 2.57
N SER A 525 14.37 17.26 2.24
CA SER A 525 13.07 17.95 2.38
C SER A 525 11.97 17.35 1.51
N PHE A 526 12.29 16.72 0.38
CA PHE A 526 11.30 15.99 -0.42
C PHE A 526 10.75 14.77 0.33
N LEU A 527 11.57 14.06 1.10
CA LEU A 527 11.13 12.94 1.95
C LEU A 527 10.28 13.43 3.14
N GLU A 528 10.57 14.62 3.68
CA GLU A 528 9.76 15.26 4.73
C GLU A 528 8.36 15.61 4.21
N LYS A 529 8.26 16.18 3.00
CA LYS A 529 6.96 16.44 2.34
C LYS A 529 6.17 15.15 2.08
N MET A 530 6.85 14.04 1.79
CA MET A 530 6.24 12.71 1.62
C MET A 530 6.00 11.96 2.95
N GLN A 531 6.14 12.65 4.09
CA GLN A 531 5.85 12.18 5.44
C GLN A 531 6.59 10.90 5.90
N PHE A 532 7.82 10.65 5.43
CA PHE A 532 8.62 9.51 5.96
C PHE A 532 8.81 9.63 7.48
N SER A 533 8.27 8.68 8.24
CA SER A 533 8.15 8.76 9.71
C SER A 533 9.48 8.67 10.47
N ARG A 534 10.53 8.13 9.84
CA ARG A 534 11.81 7.76 10.48
C ARG A 534 13.01 8.59 10.00
N LEU A 535 12.78 9.82 9.53
CA LEU A 535 13.85 10.74 9.14
C LEU A 535 14.57 11.38 10.35
N THR A 536 15.60 10.70 10.87
CA THR A 536 16.44 11.23 11.95
C THR A 536 17.40 12.33 11.47
N LYS A 537 18.02 13.08 12.41
CA LYS A 537 19.09 14.05 12.09
C LYS A 537 20.28 13.39 11.39
N GLU A 538 20.63 12.17 11.77
CA GLU A 538 21.70 11.39 11.16
C GLU A 538 21.33 10.96 9.74
N THR A 539 20.13 10.43 9.56
CA THR A 539 19.59 10.05 8.24
C THR A 539 19.61 11.21 7.25
N LYS A 540 19.34 12.44 7.72
CA LYS A 540 19.36 13.65 6.87
C LYS A 540 20.76 14.11 6.46
N SER A 541 21.79 13.81 7.25
CA SER A 541 23.17 14.22 6.96
C SER A 541 24.02 13.13 6.30
N ASN A 542 23.59 11.86 6.36
CA ASN A 542 24.38 10.72 5.90
C ASN A 542 24.25 10.48 4.37
N PRO A 543 25.36 10.50 3.59
CA PRO A 543 25.33 10.20 2.16
C PRO A 543 24.88 8.76 1.81
N SER A 544 24.90 7.80 2.75
CA SER A 544 24.38 6.45 2.52
C SER A 544 22.86 6.40 2.38
N SER A 545 22.14 7.40 2.92
CA SER A 545 20.68 7.50 2.78
C SER A 545 20.24 7.55 1.31
N ALA A 546 21.07 8.10 0.42
CA ALA A 546 20.88 8.08 -1.03
C ALA A 546 20.82 6.66 -1.65
N LEU A 547 21.28 5.65 -0.91
CA LEU A 547 21.28 4.23 -1.27
C LEU A 547 20.23 3.42 -0.48
N GLY A 548 19.44 4.08 0.38
CA GLY A 548 18.31 3.49 1.10
C GLY A 548 18.60 2.89 2.46
N THR A 549 19.58 3.44 3.21
CA THR A 549 19.76 3.18 4.65
C THR A 549 18.73 3.92 5.50
N VAL A 550 17.46 3.88 5.08
CA VAL A 550 16.32 4.58 5.71
C VAL A 550 15.24 3.54 5.95
N ASP A 551 14.85 3.36 7.22
CA ASP A 551 13.80 2.42 7.58
C ASP A 551 12.42 3.02 7.25
N THR A 552 11.64 2.27 6.49
CA THR A 552 10.31 2.67 6.03
C THR A 552 9.41 1.45 5.95
N THR A 553 8.11 1.63 6.22
CA THR A 553 7.11 0.60 5.91
C THR A 553 6.92 0.48 4.40
N ILE A 554 6.28 -0.62 3.97
CA ILE A 554 5.91 -0.83 2.56
C ILE A 554 4.92 0.25 2.11
N GLN A 555 3.95 0.60 2.96
CA GLN A 555 2.97 1.67 2.69
C GLN A 555 3.64 3.03 2.44
N GLU A 556 4.57 3.47 3.31
CA GLU A 556 5.31 4.73 3.14
C GLU A 556 6.10 4.76 1.82
N ASN A 557 6.87 3.69 1.54
CA ASN A 557 7.68 3.60 0.33
C ASN A 557 6.80 3.56 -0.94
N THR A 558 5.66 2.88 -0.89
CA THR A 558 4.69 2.83 -1.99
C THR A 558 4.05 4.20 -2.24
N ASN A 559 3.67 4.93 -1.17
CA ASN A 559 3.03 6.23 -1.30
C ASN A 559 3.97 7.32 -1.84
N ALA A 560 5.26 7.23 -1.49
CA ALA A 560 6.29 8.08 -2.08
C ALA A 560 6.43 7.87 -3.60
N TYR A 561 6.18 6.66 -4.12
CA TYR A 561 6.15 6.40 -5.57
C TYR A 561 4.83 6.86 -6.22
N ALA A 562 3.70 6.75 -5.52
CA ALA A 562 2.42 7.31 -5.97
C ALA A 562 2.50 8.82 -6.25
N THR A 563 3.34 9.55 -5.51
CA THR A 563 3.69 10.96 -5.77
C THR A 563 4.22 11.19 -7.19
N LEU A 564 5.13 10.33 -7.68
CA LEU A 564 5.68 10.44 -9.04
C LEU A 564 4.60 10.12 -10.10
N ALA A 565 3.76 9.14 -9.80
CA ALA A 565 2.63 8.76 -10.64
C ALA A 565 1.53 9.84 -10.72
N ASN A 566 1.36 10.60 -9.63
CA ASN A 566 0.38 11.67 -9.47
C ASN A 566 0.97 13.07 -9.75
N ASN A 567 1.73 13.20 -10.84
CA ASN A 567 2.28 14.48 -11.33
C ASN A 567 3.13 15.27 -10.31
N GLY A 568 3.76 14.59 -9.34
CA GLY A 568 4.58 15.22 -8.30
C GLY A 568 3.81 15.60 -7.03
N GLN A 569 2.51 15.32 -6.95
CA GLN A 569 1.66 15.63 -5.80
C GLN A 569 1.52 14.43 -4.87
N TYR A 570 1.99 14.57 -3.63
CA TYR A 570 1.81 13.57 -2.58
C TYR A 570 0.41 13.71 -1.98
N VAL A 571 -0.27 12.58 -1.79
CA VAL A 571 -1.52 12.49 -1.03
C VAL A 571 -1.30 11.41 0.03
N GLU A 572 -1.63 11.68 1.29
CA GLU A 572 -1.42 10.71 2.38
C GLU A 572 -2.25 9.44 2.15
N SER A 573 -1.62 8.26 2.28
CA SER A 573 -2.33 7.01 2.04
C SER A 573 -3.16 6.58 3.24
N TYR A 574 -4.40 6.16 2.99
CA TYR A 574 -5.37 5.86 4.05
C TYR A 574 -6.19 4.60 3.76
N MET A 575 -6.61 3.91 4.82
CA MET A 575 -7.49 2.73 4.73
C MET A 575 -8.91 2.98 5.22
N ILE A 576 -9.15 3.93 6.13
CA ILE A 576 -10.50 4.25 6.64
C ILE A 576 -11.09 5.37 5.78
N GLU A 577 -12.14 5.06 5.02
CA GLU A 577 -12.86 5.99 4.16
C GLU A 577 -13.83 6.85 4.98
N LYS A 578 -14.66 6.20 5.79
CA LYS A 578 -15.81 6.81 6.46
C LYS A 578 -16.12 6.07 7.76
N ILE A 579 -16.55 6.79 8.79
CA ILE A 579 -17.16 6.22 10.00
C ILE A 579 -18.52 6.88 10.19
N GLU A 580 -19.58 6.08 10.32
CA GLU A 580 -20.95 6.54 10.61
C GLU A 580 -21.37 6.11 12.01
N ASP A 581 -22.29 6.85 12.64
CA ASP A 581 -23.01 6.42 13.84
C ASP A 581 -24.16 5.46 13.50
N PRO A 582 -24.82 4.81 14.50
CA PRO A 582 -25.94 3.90 14.26
C PRO A 582 -27.12 4.55 13.51
N SER A 583 -27.30 5.87 13.69
CA SER A 583 -28.32 6.67 13.01
C SER A 583 -27.98 7.00 11.55
N GLY A 584 -26.78 6.63 11.07
CA GLY A 584 -26.30 6.90 9.73
C GLY A 584 -25.70 8.30 9.53
N ASN A 585 -25.41 9.04 10.61
CA ASN A 585 -24.70 10.30 10.49
C ASN A 585 -23.20 10.06 10.30
N VAL A 586 -22.58 10.79 9.38
CA VAL A 586 -21.14 10.69 9.12
C VAL A 586 -20.35 11.38 10.23
N VAL A 587 -19.70 10.59 11.08
CA VAL A 587 -18.80 11.03 12.16
C VAL A 587 -17.40 11.35 11.61
N TYR A 588 -16.97 10.60 10.60
CA TYR A 588 -15.71 10.80 9.88
C TYR A 588 -15.91 10.54 8.40
N GLN A 589 -15.28 11.37 7.57
CA GLN A 589 -15.08 11.13 6.14
C GLN A 589 -13.67 11.60 5.80
N HIS A 590 -12.86 10.74 5.19
CA HIS A 590 -11.51 11.11 4.81
C HIS A 590 -11.53 12.26 3.78
N LYS A 591 -10.54 13.16 3.90
CA LYS A 591 -10.31 14.28 2.98
C LYS A 591 -8.85 14.23 2.54
N SER A 592 -8.65 13.86 1.28
CA SER A 592 -7.35 13.84 0.64
C SER A 592 -6.82 15.27 0.44
N GLU A 593 -5.72 15.62 1.11
CA GLU A 593 -4.99 16.86 0.87
C GLU A 593 -3.73 16.58 0.04
N ALA A 594 -3.56 17.31 -1.06
CA ALA A 594 -2.43 17.18 -1.97
C ALA A 594 -1.29 18.14 -1.59
N VAL A 595 -0.07 17.62 -1.49
CA VAL A 595 1.16 18.37 -1.20
C VAL A 595 2.06 18.34 -2.43
N ASP A 596 2.39 19.50 -2.98
CA ASP A 596 3.31 19.61 -4.12
C ASP A 596 4.75 19.26 -3.69
N VAL A 597 5.22 18.07 -4.07
CA VAL A 597 6.57 17.57 -3.78
C VAL A 597 7.52 17.96 -4.90
N TYR A 598 7.19 17.55 -6.14
CA TYR A 598 7.96 17.82 -7.36
C TYR A 598 7.10 18.58 -8.38
N SER A 599 7.73 19.25 -9.33
CA SER A 599 7.03 19.72 -10.53
C SER A 599 6.48 18.55 -11.37
N PRO A 600 5.36 18.72 -12.09
CA PRO A 600 4.82 17.69 -12.98
C PRO A 600 5.81 17.33 -14.09
N GLU A 601 6.63 18.29 -14.53
CA GLU A 601 7.73 18.04 -15.46
C GLU A 601 8.76 17.04 -14.89
N THR A 602 9.23 17.24 -13.67
CA THR A 602 10.15 16.32 -12.99
C THR A 602 9.53 14.94 -12.80
N ALA A 603 8.29 14.89 -12.30
CA ALA A 603 7.58 13.63 -12.08
C ALA A 603 7.46 12.80 -13.37
N TYR A 604 7.10 13.44 -14.49
CA TYR A 604 7.05 12.79 -15.81
C TYR A 604 8.43 12.32 -16.29
N ILE A 605 9.46 13.17 -16.19
CA ILE A 605 10.83 12.83 -16.65
C ILE A 605 11.37 11.62 -15.89
N VAL A 606 11.22 11.61 -14.57
CA VAL A 606 11.66 10.48 -13.73
C VAL A 606 10.81 9.23 -13.99
N SER A 607 9.51 9.38 -14.23
CA SER A 607 8.65 8.28 -14.65
C SER A 607 9.13 7.62 -15.96
N ASP A 608 9.53 8.41 -16.97
CA ASP A 608 10.10 7.89 -18.21
C ASP A 608 11.44 7.16 -17.98
N MET A 609 12.34 7.75 -17.18
CA MET A 609 13.60 7.09 -16.79
C MET A 609 13.35 5.75 -16.08
N LEU A 610 12.29 5.65 -15.28
CA LEU A 610 11.91 4.44 -14.54
C LEU A 610 11.27 3.35 -15.43
N LYS A 611 10.81 3.66 -16.65
CA LYS A 611 10.43 2.62 -17.62
C LYS A 611 11.64 1.81 -18.07
N ASP A 612 12.81 2.44 -18.18
CA ASP A 612 14.04 1.78 -18.62
C ASP A 612 14.52 0.71 -17.62
N VAL A 613 14.17 0.84 -16.33
CA VAL A 613 14.37 -0.21 -15.31
C VAL A 613 13.68 -1.52 -15.71
N LEU A 614 12.46 -1.45 -16.27
CA LEU A 614 11.68 -2.62 -16.70
C LEU A 614 12.00 -3.07 -18.14
N ARG A 615 12.40 -2.15 -19.02
CA ARG A 615 12.74 -2.47 -20.42
C ARG A 615 14.09 -3.18 -20.54
N LYS A 616 15.11 -2.71 -19.82
CA LYS A 616 16.52 -3.13 -19.99
C LYS A 616 17.34 -3.16 -18.68
N GLY A 617 16.71 -2.92 -17.53
CA GLY A 617 17.36 -2.76 -16.23
C GLY A 617 17.00 -3.85 -15.22
N THR A 618 17.13 -3.52 -13.94
CA THR A 618 16.95 -4.49 -12.83
C THR A 618 15.52 -5.02 -12.66
N GLY A 619 14.51 -4.36 -13.25
CA GLY A 619 13.10 -4.74 -13.21
C GLY A 619 12.64 -5.62 -14.39
N GLU A 620 13.54 -6.03 -15.28
CA GLU A 620 13.18 -6.77 -16.51
C GLU A 620 12.38 -8.06 -16.24
N ALA A 621 12.67 -8.73 -15.12
CA ALA A 621 11.95 -9.94 -14.71
C ALA A 621 10.46 -9.66 -14.39
N ALA A 622 10.12 -8.49 -13.84
CA ALA A 622 8.73 -8.13 -13.56
C ALA A 622 7.97 -7.99 -14.89
N ARG A 623 8.51 -7.20 -15.83
CA ARG A 623 7.92 -7.02 -17.16
C ARG A 623 7.74 -8.34 -17.92
N LYS A 624 8.72 -9.25 -17.85
CA LYS A 624 8.68 -10.57 -18.52
C LYS A 624 7.62 -11.52 -17.95
N ASN A 625 7.11 -11.29 -16.75
CA ASN A 625 6.11 -12.14 -16.09
C ASN A 625 4.71 -11.50 -16.04
N LEU A 626 4.53 -10.31 -16.60
CA LEU A 626 3.21 -9.76 -16.88
C LEU A 626 2.56 -10.52 -18.05
N LYS A 627 1.29 -10.90 -17.89
CA LYS A 627 0.51 -11.56 -18.96
C LYS A 627 -0.15 -10.58 -19.94
N PHE A 628 0.02 -9.28 -19.72
CA PHE A 628 -0.55 -8.20 -20.52
C PHE A 628 0.52 -7.17 -20.88
N GLY A 629 0.37 -6.54 -22.05
CA GLY A 629 1.31 -5.53 -22.55
C GLY A 629 1.00 -4.14 -21.99
N TYR A 630 1.67 -3.72 -20.92
CA TYR A 630 1.61 -2.34 -20.41
C TYR A 630 3.00 -1.83 -19.99
N GLU A 631 3.27 -0.55 -20.25
CA GLU A 631 4.53 0.10 -19.86
C GLU A 631 4.45 0.74 -18.46
N PHE A 632 4.73 -0.06 -17.43
CA PHE A 632 4.90 0.44 -16.06
C PHE A 632 6.23 1.20 -15.91
N SER A 633 6.21 2.18 -15.01
CA SER A 633 7.41 2.77 -14.41
C SER A 633 7.66 2.09 -13.06
N GLY A 634 8.91 1.80 -12.69
CA GLY A 634 9.16 1.14 -11.40
C GLY A 634 10.63 0.98 -11.05
N LYS A 635 10.90 0.54 -9.82
CA LYS A 635 12.26 0.42 -9.28
C LYS A 635 12.42 -0.78 -8.36
N THR A 636 13.53 -1.52 -8.51
CA THR A 636 13.98 -2.52 -7.53
C THR A 636 14.74 -1.88 -6.36
N GLY A 637 14.61 -2.49 -5.19
CA GLY A 637 15.48 -2.29 -4.04
C GLY A 637 16.12 -3.60 -3.61
N THR A 638 17.36 -3.54 -3.15
CA THR A 638 18.12 -4.67 -2.58
C THR A 638 18.96 -4.06 -1.47
N THR A 639 18.90 -4.62 -0.26
CA THR A 639 19.78 -4.24 0.86
C THR A 639 21.03 -5.12 0.89
N GLU A 640 21.99 -4.76 1.74
CA GLU A 640 23.25 -5.50 1.91
C GLU A 640 22.97 -6.98 2.22
N GLU A 641 23.81 -7.88 1.67
CA GLU A 641 23.64 -9.35 1.77
C GLU A 641 22.27 -9.89 1.32
N TYR A 642 21.44 -9.15 0.57
CA TYR A 642 20.06 -9.53 0.23
C TYR A 642 19.17 -9.80 1.46
N LYS A 643 19.26 -8.98 2.51
CA LYS A 643 18.37 -9.10 3.68
C LYS A 643 16.91 -8.73 3.37
N ASP A 644 16.74 -7.75 2.50
CA ASP A 644 15.46 -7.24 2.02
C ASP A 644 15.56 -6.99 0.51
N VAL A 645 14.53 -7.43 -0.22
CA VAL A 645 14.36 -7.13 -1.64
C VAL A 645 12.99 -6.52 -1.90
N TRP A 646 12.96 -5.55 -2.80
CA TRP A 646 11.81 -4.70 -3.06
C TRP A 646 11.56 -4.57 -4.55
N PHE A 647 10.30 -4.42 -4.93
CA PHE A 647 9.91 -3.80 -6.18
C PHE A 647 8.72 -2.87 -5.96
N VAL A 648 8.83 -1.63 -6.46
CA VAL A 648 7.72 -0.67 -6.47
C VAL A 648 7.48 -0.25 -7.91
N GLY A 649 6.28 -0.48 -8.41
CA GLY A 649 5.89 -0.20 -9.80
C GLY A 649 4.52 0.45 -9.89
N TYR A 650 4.35 1.35 -10.87
CA TYR A 650 3.15 2.17 -11.01
C TYR A 650 2.77 2.44 -12.46
N ASN A 651 1.48 2.76 -12.63
CA ASN A 651 0.88 3.28 -13.86
C ASN A 651 0.19 4.63 -13.56
N SER A 652 -0.73 5.10 -14.40
CA SER A 652 -1.44 6.38 -14.18
C SER A 652 -2.54 6.34 -13.12
N GLN A 653 -2.97 5.15 -12.68
CA GLN A 653 -4.07 4.93 -11.72
C GLN A 653 -3.58 4.45 -10.35
N VAL A 654 -2.66 3.47 -10.33
CA VAL A 654 -2.20 2.80 -9.11
C VAL A 654 -0.68 2.67 -9.02
N THR A 655 -0.20 2.50 -7.78
CA THR A 655 1.14 2.08 -7.41
C THR A 655 1.05 0.82 -6.55
N LEU A 656 1.80 -0.22 -6.91
CA LEU A 656 1.97 -1.43 -6.11
C LEU A 656 3.43 -1.53 -5.64
N GLY A 657 3.63 -1.58 -4.33
CA GLY A 657 4.91 -1.94 -3.72
C GLY A 657 4.86 -3.33 -3.12
N THR A 658 5.94 -4.11 -3.27
CA THR A 658 6.10 -5.48 -2.79
C THR A 658 7.50 -5.65 -2.18
N TRP A 659 7.59 -6.35 -1.04
CA TRP A 659 8.84 -6.70 -0.34
C TRP A 659 8.91 -8.20 -0.05
N ILE A 660 10.13 -8.75 0.01
CA ILE A 660 10.44 -10.07 0.57
C ILE A 660 11.67 -9.93 1.49
N GLY A 661 11.66 -10.61 2.63
CA GLY A 661 12.75 -10.64 3.62
C GLY A 661 12.41 -11.59 4.78
N TYR A 662 13.20 -11.61 5.85
CA TYR A 662 12.92 -12.38 7.07
C TYR A 662 12.66 -11.45 8.25
N ASP A 663 11.81 -11.84 9.20
CA ASP A 663 11.52 -11.11 10.45
C ASP A 663 12.80 -10.74 11.19
N GLN A 664 13.65 -11.72 11.45
CA GLN A 664 15.03 -11.50 11.87
C GLN A 664 15.92 -11.30 10.63
N PRO A 665 16.64 -10.17 10.47
CA PRO A 665 17.40 -9.87 9.26
C PRO A 665 18.45 -10.94 8.89
N ARG A 666 18.14 -11.72 7.85
CA ARG A 666 18.94 -12.84 7.32
C ARG A 666 19.02 -12.74 5.80
N THR A 667 20.06 -13.29 5.20
CA THR A 667 20.21 -13.29 3.73
C THR A 667 19.14 -14.15 3.05
N LEU A 668 18.52 -13.64 1.99
CA LEU A 668 17.66 -14.42 1.09
C LEU A 668 18.46 -15.30 0.10
N TYR A 669 19.79 -15.16 0.10
CA TYR A 669 20.68 -15.88 -0.82
C TYR A 669 21.05 -17.26 -0.26
N ALA A 670 20.74 -18.31 -1.01
CA ALA A 670 21.08 -19.69 -0.66
C ALA A 670 22.13 -20.25 -1.63
N PHE A 671 23.26 -20.75 -1.09
CA PHE A 671 24.38 -21.30 -1.87
C PHE A 671 24.12 -22.72 -2.40
N ASN A 672 23.00 -22.94 -3.09
CA ASN A 672 22.62 -24.26 -3.62
C ASN A 672 21.86 -24.24 -4.97
N ASN A 673 21.71 -23.08 -5.63
CA ASN A 673 20.95 -22.91 -6.88
C ASN A 673 19.48 -23.38 -6.85
N ALA A 674 18.91 -23.71 -5.68
CA ALA A 674 17.55 -24.23 -5.57
C ALA A 674 16.47 -23.15 -5.82
N TYR A 675 16.85 -21.87 -5.76
CA TYR A 675 15.94 -20.73 -5.86
C TYR A 675 16.45 -19.70 -6.86
N MET A 676 15.53 -18.92 -7.43
CA MET A 676 15.84 -17.73 -8.21
C MET A 676 16.68 -16.72 -7.39
N GLU A 677 17.41 -15.83 -8.06
CA GLU A 677 18.04 -14.67 -7.42
C GLU A 677 16.99 -13.86 -6.62
N PRO A 678 17.26 -13.44 -5.36
CA PRO A 678 16.26 -12.76 -4.53
C PRO A 678 15.54 -11.57 -5.21
N SER A 679 16.27 -10.70 -5.92
CA SER A 679 15.65 -9.56 -6.63
C SER A 679 14.68 -9.99 -7.73
N LYS A 680 14.87 -11.17 -8.33
CA LYS A 680 13.94 -11.75 -9.31
C LYS A 680 12.70 -12.34 -8.64
N ARG A 681 12.81 -12.86 -7.41
CA ARG A 681 11.66 -13.39 -6.64
C ARG A 681 10.62 -12.30 -6.39
N VAL A 682 11.03 -11.13 -5.91
CA VAL A 682 10.09 -10.02 -5.65
C VAL A 682 9.52 -9.42 -6.94
N ASN A 683 10.32 -9.33 -8.01
CA ASN A 683 9.86 -8.92 -9.34
C ASN A 683 8.75 -9.84 -9.89
N VAL A 684 8.87 -11.16 -9.73
CA VAL A 684 7.85 -12.12 -10.21
C VAL A 684 6.61 -12.09 -9.33
N LEU A 685 6.74 -12.00 -8.00
CA LEU A 685 5.59 -11.86 -7.10
C LEU A 685 4.78 -10.60 -7.43
N TRP A 686 5.44 -9.45 -7.59
CA TRP A 686 4.79 -8.21 -8.01
C TRP A 686 4.04 -8.37 -9.35
N ALA A 687 4.65 -9.05 -10.33
CA ALA A 687 4.02 -9.29 -11.62
C ALA A 687 2.79 -10.22 -11.50
N GLN A 688 2.85 -11.24 -10.65
CA GLN A 688 1.70 -12.11 -10.38
C GLN A 688 0.56 -11.36 -9.68
N LEU A 689 0.86 -10.53 -8.67
CA LEU A 689 -0.12 -9.67 -8.03
C LEU A 689 -0.78 -8.71 -9.04
N MET A 690 0.00 -8.07 -9.92
CA MET A 690 -0.54 -7.24 -11.01
C MET A 690 -1.35 -8.04 -12.04
N ASN A 691 -1.00 -9.30 -12.31
CA ASN A 691 -1.77 -10.18 -13.18
C ASN A 691 -3.14 -10.54 -12.58
N GLY A 692 -3.24 -10.71 -11.25
CA GLY A 692 -4.51 -10.91 -10.55
C GLY A 692 -5.36 -9.64 -10.51
N ILE A 693 -4.74 -8.48 -10.23
CA ILE A 693 -5.41 -7.17 -10.32
C ILE A 693 -5.96 -6.94 -11.74
N TYR A 694 -5.22 -7.34 -12.78
CA TYR A 694 -5.67 -7.25 -14.17
C TYR A 694 -6.89 -8.12 -14.48
N ASP A 695 -7.02 -9.32 -13.90
CA ASP A 695 -8.20 -10.18 -14.12
C ASP A 695 -9.48 -9.55 -13.55
N ILE A 696 -9.36 -8.88 -12.40
CA ILE A 696 -10.48 -8.23 -11.71
C ILE A 696 -10.83 -6.89 -12.36
N ASN A 697 -9.79 -6.08 -12.65
CA ASN A 697 -9.96 -4.73 -13.18
C ASN A 697 -8.83 -4.36 -14.17
N PRO A 698 -9.00 -4.71 -15.46
CA PRO A 698 -8.03 -4.37 -16.50
C PRO A 698 -7.74 -2.88 -16.64
N ASN A 699 -8.73 -2.01 -16.37
CA ASN A 699 -8.55 -0.55 -16.46
C ASN A 699 -7.67 0.01 -15.33
N LEU A 700 -7.64 -0.67 -14.17
CA LEU A 700 -6.79 -0.31 -13.04
C LEU A 700 -5.34 -0.77 -13.28
N ALA A 701 -5.14 -1.98 -13.79
CA ALA A 701 -3.82 -2.54 -14.06
C ALA A 701 -3.17 -2.01 -15.36
N ALA A 702 -3.96 -1.84 -16.42
CA ALA A 702 -3.53 -1.42 -17.75
C ALA A 702 -4.43 -0.29 -18.31
N PRO A 703 -4.39 0.91 -17.69
CA PRO A 703 -5.21 2.04 -18.11
C PRO A 703 -4.90 2.48 -19.55
N LYS A 704 -5.94 2.88 -20.30
CA LYS A 704 -5.78 3.33 -21.70
C LYS A 704 -4.91 4.58 -21.86
N GLU A 705 -4.94 5.47 -20.88
CA GLU A 705 -4.09 6.67 -20.84
C GLU A 705 -2.96 6.49 -19.82
N GLY A 706 -1.71 6.64 -20.27
CA GLY A 706 -0.56 6.75 -19.39
C GLY A 706 -0.45 8.13 -18.71
N ILE A 707 0.65 8.35 -17.98
CA ILE A 707 0.96 9.66 -17.39
C ILE A 707 1.14 10.67 -18.54
N LYS A 708 0.42 11.80 -18.49
CA LYS A 708 0.43 12.82 -19.55
C LYS A 708 1.71 13.64 -19.48
N ARG A 709 2.34 13.88 -20.63
CA ARG A 709 3.53 14.73 -20.76
C ARG A 709 3.15 16.20 -20.58
N PRO A 710 3.72 16.93 -19.61
CA PRO A 710 3.56 18.38 -19.50
C PRO A 710 4.31 19.12 -20.63
N ASP A 711 3.76 20.25 -21.07
CA ASP A 711 4.27 21.02 -22.22
C ASP A 711 5.74 21.43 -22.08
N ASN A 712 6.21 21.73 -20.86
CA ASN A 712 7.59 22.15 -20.61
C ASN A 712 8.58 20.98 -20.49
N VAL A 713 8.13 19.72 -20.64
CA VAL A 713 9.05 18.61 -20.87
C VAL A 713 9.44 18.62 -22.34
N VAL A 714 10.67 19.02 -22.65
CA VAL A 714 11.18 19.17 -24.03
C VAL A 714 12.22 18.11 -24.36
N TYR A 715 12.34 17.76 -25.64
CA TYR A 715 13.55 17.09 -26.13
C TYR A 715 14.60 18.14 -26.47
N ALA A 716 15.80 18.03 -25.91
CA ALA A 716 16.92 18.91 -26.22
C ALA A 716 18.17 18.10 -26.57
N SER A 717 18.95 18.61 -27.53
CA SER A 717 20.24 18.02 -27.90
C SER A 717 21.36 18.53 -27.00
N PHE A 718 22.28 17.66 -26.62
CA PHE A 718 23.41 17.94 -25.73
C PHE A 718 24.61 17.06 -26.09
N CYS A 719 25.79 17.46 -25.63
CA CYS A 719 26.98 16.64 -25.72
C CYS A 719 26.95 15.54 -24.66
N GLY A 720 26.96 14.27 -25.07
CA GLY A 720 26.89 13.10 -24.19
C GLY A 720 28.07 12.93 -23.23
N MET A 721 29.13 13.73 -23.36
CA MET A 721 30.24 13.77 -22.40
C MET A 721 30.02 14.78 -21.26
N SER A 722 29.54 15.98 -21.58
CA SER A 722 29.49 17.12 -20.65
C SER A 722 28.09 17.48 -20.16
N GLY A 723 27.03 17.01 -20.84
CA GLY A 723 25.66 17.44 -20.60
C GLY A 723 25.35 18.86 -21.09
N MET A 724 26.31 19.51 -21.76
CA MET A 724 26.23 20.89 -22.25
C MET A 724 25.71 20.95 -23.69
N ALA A 725 25.38 22.15 -24.19
CA ALA A 725 24.94 22.33 -25.58
C ALA A 725 26.02 21.84 -26.57
N PRO A 726 25.64 21.17 -27.69
CA PRO A 726 26.61 20.57 -28.60
C PRO A 726 27.66 21.54 -29.13
N SER A 727 28.94 21.23 -28.92
CA SER A 727 30.04 21.87 -29.63
C SER A 727 30.22 21.27 -31.03
N ALA A 728 30.93 21.97 -31.92
CA ALA A 728 31.36 21.40 -33.19
C ALA A 728 32.26 20.17 -32.99
N ALA A 729 33.10 20.15 -31.95
CA ALA A 729 33.91 18.99 -31.60
C ALA A 729 33.04 17.78 -31.20
N CYS A 730 32.03 17.99 -30.35
CA CYS A 730 31.11 16.93 -29.92
C CYS A 730 30.23 16.41 -31.06
N SER A 731 29.84 17.30 -31.98
CA SER A 731 29.13 16.95 -33.22
C SER A 731 30.01 16.08 -34.14
N ASN A 732 31.24 16.51 -34.41
CA ASN A 732 32.19 15.80 -35.26
C ASN A 732 32.63 14.43 -34.68
N ALA A 733 32.62 14.28 -33.36
CA ALA A 733 32.89 13.03 -32.68
C ALA A 733 31.68 12.06 -32.66
N GLY A 734 30.49 12.48 -33.11
CA GLY A 734 29.27 11.66 -33.02
C GLY A 734 28.75 11.49 -31.58
N LEU A 735 29.12 12.40 -30.67
CA LEU A 735 28.83 12.33 -29.24
C LEU A 735 27.60 13.15 -28.83
N VAL A 736 26.91 13.77 -29.77
CA VAL A 736 25.61 14.43 -29.53
C VAL A 736 24.54 13.39 -29.21
N ARG A 737 23.73 13.68 -28.20
CA ARG A 737 22.57 12.91 -27.76
C ARG A 737 21.38 13.86 -27.65
N SER A 738 20.16 13.33 -27.66
CA SER A 738 18.95 14.10 -27.38
C SER A 738 18.07 13.32 -26.41
N ASP A 739 17.53 14.00 -25.40
CA ASP A 739 16.72 13.37 -24.35
C ASP A 739 15.80 14.41 -23.69
N LEU A 740 15.00 13.99 -22.71
CA LEU A 740 14.02 14.81 -21.99
C LEU A 740 14.66 15.74 -20.96
N PHE A 741 14.24 17.00 -20.96
CA PHE A 741 14.62 18.06 -20.03
C PHE A 741 13.41 18.85 -19.54
N ASN A 742 13.49 19.36 -18.30
CA ASN A 742 12.48 20.25 -17.72
C ASN A 742 12.82 21.70 -18.11
N ALA A 743 12.14 22.24 -19.11
CA ALA A 743 12.45 23.54 -19.69
C ALA A 743 12.28 24.73 -18.73
N LYS A 744 11.55 24.55 -17.61
CA LYS A 744 11.41 25.58 -16.56
C LYS A 744 12.70 25.80 -15.76
N VAL A 745 13.53 24.77 -15.62
CA VAL A 745 14.70 24.79 -14.71
C VAL A 745 16.03 24.53 -15.42
N PHE A 746 16.06 23.68 -16.44
CA PHE A 746 17.30 23.32 -17.13
C PHE A 746 17.07 22.85 -18.57
N VAL A 747 17.66 23.60 -19.51
CA VAL A 747 17.95 23.15 -20.87
C VAL A 747 19.44 23.39 -21.14
N PRO A 748 20.19 22.44 -21.72
CA PRO A 748 21.59 22.63 -22.09
C PRO A 748 21.79 23.81 -23.05
N SER A 749 22.36 24.90 -22.53
CA SER A 749 22.53 26.18 -23.25
C SER A 749 23.98 26.66 -23.30
N LYS A 750 24.76 26.41 -22.25
CA LYS A 750 26.21 26.63 -22.25
C LYS A 750 26.88 25.69 -23.26
N ALA A 751 27.79 26.21 -24.09
CA ALA A 751 28.54 25.41 -25.04
C ALA A 751 29.44 24.36 -24.35
N ASP A 752 29.48 23.16 -24.93
CA ASP A 752 30.34 22.06 -24.50
C ASP A 752 31.85 22.42 -24.52
N ASP A 753 32.54 21.97 -23.47
CA ASP A 753 33.97 22.15 -23.23
C ASP A 753 34.70 20.83 -22.91
N SER A 754 34.10 19.66 -23.13
CA SER A 754 34.71 18.36 -22.76
C SER A 754 35.97 18.01 -23.55
N MET A 755 36.07 18.50 -24.78
CA MET A 755 37.18 18.25 -25.69
C MET A 755 37.99 19.53 -25.95
N SER A 756 39.30 19.38 -26.02
CA SER A 756 40.18 20.39 -26.59
C SER A 756 40.07 20.38 -28.12
N SER A 757 40.52 21.43 -28.82
CA SER A 757 40.76 21.34 -30.27
C SER A 757 42.21 20.93 -30.52
N ALA A 758 42.46 19.73 -31.02
CA ALA A 758 43.80 19.29 -31.41
C ALA A 758 43.87 19.01 -32.91
N ALA A 759 45.06 19.18 -33.47
CA ALA A 759 45.40 18.60 -34.76
C ALA A 759 45.55 17.09 -34.58
N VAL A 760 44.81 16.28 -35.35
CA VAL A 760 44.86 14.81 -35.25
C VAL A 760 45.01 14.17 -36.63
N VAL A 761 45.59 12.97 -36.66
CA VAL A 761 45.62 12.08 -37.82
C VAL A 761 44.90 10.78 -37.51
N MET A 762 44.46 10.07 -38.55
CA MET A 762 43.93 8.72 -38.41
C MET A 762 44.94 7.71 -38.93
N ILE A 763 45.30 6.73 -38.11
CA ILE A 763 46.20 5.63 -38.44
C ILE A 763 45.53 4.33 -38.00
N GLY A 764 45.30 3.40 -38.93
CA GLY A 764 44.68 2.10 -38.63
C GLY A 764 43.30 2.21 -38.00
N GLY A 765 42.51 3.21 -38.42
CA GLY A 765 41.16 3.46 -37.90
C GLY A 765 41.10 4.13 -36.52
N ARG A 766 42.22 4.57 -35.95
CA ARG A 766 42.28 5.29 -34.67
C ARG A 766 42.86 6.70 -34.84
N TYR A 767 42.36 7.65 -34.06
CA TYR A 767 42.88 9.02 -34.04
C TYR A 767 44.10 9.13 -33.13
N TYR A 768 45.12 9.87 -33.55
CA TYR A 768 46.32 10.21 -32.79
C TYR A 768 46.62 11.70 -32.92
N ASN A 769 47.32 12.27 -31.94
CA ASN A 769 47.79 13.65 -32.01
C ASN A 769 48.75 13.81 -33.21
N ALA A 770 48.50 14.81 -34.05
CA ALA A 770 49.44 15.21 -35.09
C ALA A 770 50.70 15.83 -34.46
N LEU A 771 51.86 15.52 -35.02
CA LEU A 771 53.13 16.13 -34.70
C LEU A 771 53.23 17.50 -35.39
N ALA A 772 54.15 18.35 -34.92
CA ALA A 772 54.42 19.64 -35.57
C ALA A 772 54.95 19.49 -37.02
N SER A 773 55.52 18.32 -37.35
CA SER A 773 56.00 17.98 -38.70
C SER A 773 55.00 17.19 -39.55
N THR A 774 53.85 16.79 -38.99
CA THR A 774 52.83 16.03 -39.72
C THR A 774 52.27 16.87 -40.88
N PRO A 775 52.26 16.36 -42.13
CA PRO A 775 51.84 17.15 -43.28
C PRO A 775 50.37 17.59 -43.18
N ALA A 776 50.13 18.88 -43.40
CA ALA A 776 48.84 19.53 -43.14
C ALA A 776 47.68 18.92 -43.95
N GLU A 777 47.95 18.33 -45.11
CA GLU A 777 46.95 17.65 -45.94
C GLU A 777 46.40 16.35 -45.35
N PHE A 778 47.10 15.75 -44.38
CA PHE A 778 46.65 14.55 -43.66
C PHE A 778 46.10 14.87 -42.25
N VAL A 779 46.32 16.09 -41.77
CA VAL A 779 45.83 16.57 -40.48
C VAL A 779 44.35 16.95 -40.55
N ARG A 780 43.54 16.38 -39.66
CA ARG A 780 42.17 16.81 -39.40
C ARG A 780 42.11 17.63 -38.11
N ARG A 781 41.36 18.72 -38.11
CA ARG A 781 40.93 19.42 -36.88
C ARG A 781 39.65 18.76 -36.36
N SER A 782 39.81 17.55 -35.81
CA SER A 782 38.76 16.84 -35.06
C SER A 782 38.92 17.11 -33.57
N GLY A 783 37.90 16.75 -32.76
CA GLY A 783 37.95 16.87 -31.30
C GLY A 783 39.24 16.29 -30.74
N GLY A 784 40.07 17.17 -30.19
CA GLY A 784 41.28 16.80 -29.48
C GLY A 784 40.96 16.11 -28.15
N GLY A 785 42.00 15.54 -27.53
CA GLY A 785 41.86 14.81 -26.29
C GLY A 785 41.12 15.58 -25.19
N LEU A 786 40.62 14.80 -24.22
CA LEU A 786 39.87 15.28 -23.05
C LEU A 786 40.46 16.56 -22.46
N ASN A 787 39.61 17.60 -22.34
CA ASN A 787 39.99 18.84 -21.67
C ASN A 787 40.28 18.54 -20.19
N PRO A 788 41.50 18.83 -19.68
CA PRO A 788 41.85 18.56 -18.27
C PRO A 788 40.92 19.25 -17.26
N ASN A 789 40.37 20.42 -17.62
CA ASN A 789 39.40 21.12 -16.78
C ASN A 789 38.04 20.43 -16.73
N PHE A 790 37.60 19.79 -17.81
CA PHE A 790 36.42 18.93 -17.83
C PHE A 790 36.64 17.70 -16.94
N VAL A 791 37.75 16.99 -17.12
CA VAL A 791 38.10 15.81 -16.30
C VAL A 791 38.13 16.16 -14.81
N LYS A 792 38.77 17.28 -14.46
CA LYS A 792 38.79 17.81 -13.08
C LYS A 792 37.38 18.11 -12.58
N ARG A 793 36.53 18.76 -13.39
CA ARG A 793 35.14 19.10 -13.03
C ARG A 793 34.27 17.86 -12.79
N MET A 794 34.38 16.83 -13.62
CA MET A 794 33.54 15.62 -13.48
C MET A 794 33.93 14.76 -12.27
N LEU A 795 35.20 14.82 -11.82
CA LEU A 795 35.67 14.06 -10.66
C LEU A 795 35.58 14.83 -9.34
N SER A 796 35.71 16.16 -9.38
CA SER A 796 35.61 17.05 -8.21
C SER A 796 34.19 17.09 -7.62
N PRO A 797 34.00 17.26 -6.30
CA PRO A 797 35.03 17.36 -5.25
C PRO A 797 35.63 16.01 -4.83
N LEU A 798 35.00 14.89 -5.19
CA LEU A 798 35.26 13.56 -4.62
C LEU A 798 36.55 12.89 -5.14
N GLY A 799 37.10 13.34 -6.27
CA GLY A 799 38.28 12.72 -6.90
C GLY A 799 37.92 11.45 -7.67
N GLY A 800 38.82 10.46 -7.68
CA GLY A 800 38.70 9.22 -8.47
C GLY A 800 39.72 9.12 -9.60
N ASN A 801 39.79 7.97 -10.28
CA ASN A 801 40.79 7.71 -11.31
C ASN A 801 40.39 8.32 -12.67
N PRO A 802 41.13 9.30 -13.24
CA PRO A 802 40.83 9.89 -14.55
C PRO A 802 40.77 8.88 -15.70
N ALA A 803 41.57 7.81 -15.65
CA ALA A 803 41.59 6.78 -16.68
C ALA A 803 40.33 5.88 -16.68
N LYS A 804 39.49 5.97 -15.65
CA LYS A 804 38.19 5.29 -15.56
C LYS A 804 37.01 6.16 -16.02
N LEU A 805 37.21 7.47 -16.21
CA LEU A 805 36.14 8.38 -16.65
C LEU A 805 35.62 8.04 -18.06
N ILE A 806 36.50 7.52 -18.94
CA ILE A 806 36.12 6.93 -20.22
C ILE A 806 36.80 5.56 -20.33
N PRO A 807 36.11 4.46 -19.96
CA PRO A 807 36.67 3.12 -20.02
C PRO A 807 37.06 2.70 -21.45
N LYS A 808 38.09 1.87 -21.57
CA LYS A 808 38.48 1.27 -22.86
C LYS A 808 37.30 0.48 -23.43
N GLY A 809 36.90 0.80 -24.66
CA GLY A 809 35.76 0.18 -25.33
C GLY A 809 34.41 0.88 -25.09
N SER A 810 34.35 1.96 -24.32
CA SER A 810 33.14 2.80 -24.23
C SER A 810 32.81 3.42 -25.60
N SER A 811 31.51 3.51 -25.92
CA SER A 811 31.01 4.22 -27.10
C SER A 811 31.33 5.72 -27.11
N LEU A 812 31.79 6.27 -25.99
CA LEU A 812 32.31 7.63 -25.85
C LEU A 812 33.79 7.77 -26.28
N THR A 813 34.49 6.67 -26.62
CA THR A 813 35.87 6.72 -27.12
C THR A 813 35.98 7.02 -28.62
N THR A 814 34.90 6.84 -29.38
CA THR A 814 34.89 7.07 -30.83
C THR A 814 35.13 8.55 -31.13
N GLY A 815 36.20 8.85 -31.87
CA GLY A 815 36.58 10.22 -32.24
C GLY A 815 37.60 10.91 -31.32
N ILE A 816 37.91 10.35 -30.14
CA ILE A 816 38.91 10.90 -29.22
C ILE A 816 40.32 10.42 -29.61
N ALA A 817 41.29 11.33 -29.64
CA ALA A 817 42.69 10.99 -29.91
C ALA A 817 43.28 10.07 -28.83
N ALA A 818 43.90 8.96 -29.23
CA ALA A 818 44.51 7.94 -28.39
C ALA A 818 45.88 8.36 -27.77
N GLY A 819 46.23 9.65 -27.84
CA GLY A 819 47.54 10.19 -27.48
C GLY A 819 48.47 10.33 -28.69
N ASN A 820 49.78 10.36 -28.43
CA ASN A 820 50.80 10.43 -29.48
C ASN A 820 51.01 9.04 -30.09
N PHE A 821 51.23 8.95 -31.41
CA PHE A 821 51.63 7.70 -32.05
C PHE A 821 53.11 7.40 -31.73
N PRO A 822 53.50 6.15 -31.43
CA PRO A 822 54.91 5.77 -31.27
C PRO A 822 55.60 5.74 -32.64
N VAL A 823 56.40 6.78 -32.94
CA VAL A 823 57.19 6.86 -34.18
C VAL A 823 58.40 5.94 -34.12
N ASP A 824 58.73 5.28 -35.23
CA ASP A 824 59.91 4.40 -35.34
C ASP A 824 61.16 5.12 -35.87
N GLY A 825 61.01 6.35 -36.38
CA GLY A 825 62.09 7.17 -36.90
C GLY A 825 62.52 6.85 -38.33
N ALA A 826 61.93 5.84 -38.98
CA ALA A 826 62.28 5.39 -40.33
C ALA A 826 61.29 5.91 -41.38
N ALA A 827 61.76 6.11 -42.61
CA ALA A 827 60.84 6.41 -43.73
C ALA A 827 60.07 5.14 -44.14
N PRO A 828 58.78 5.24 -44.50
CA PRO A 828 57.95 4.07 -44.74
C PRO A 828 58.37 3.29 -45.99
N ALA A 829 58.01 2.01 -46.04
CA ALA A 829 58.21 1.18 -47.24
C ALA A 829 57.36 1.70 -48.42
N ALA A 830 57.91 1.62 -49.64
CA ALA A 830 57.20 2.02 -50.85
C ALA A 830 56.03 1.06 -51.13
N PRO A 831 54.81 1.56 -51.40
CA PRO A 831 53.67 0.70 -51.72
C PRO A 831 53.84 0.07 -53.11
N GLY A 832 53.33 -1.15 -53.29
CA GLY A 832 53.20 -1.77 -54.60
C GLY A 832 51.99 -1.19 -55.33
N VAL A 833 52.14 -0.83 -56.60
CA VAL A 833 51.10 -0.14 -57.37
C VAL A 833 50.71 -0.92 -58.62
N SER A 834 49.42 -0.90 -58.95
CA SER A 834 48.81 -1.56 -60.10
C SER A 834 47.88 -0.60 -60.83
N MET A 835 47.64 -0.87 -62.12
CA MET A 835 46.73 -0.09 -62.96
C MET A 835 45.71 -1.03 -63.61
N ASN A 836 44.43 -0.73 -63.47
CA ASN A 836 43.36 -1.39 -64.21
C ASN A 836 42.54 -0.35 -64.99
N GLY A 837 42.71 -0.32 -66.31
CA GLY A 837 42.21 0.77 -67.15
C GLY A 837 42.83 2.12 -66.75
N ASN A 838 41.99 3.01 -66.22
CA ASN A 838 42.37 4.31 -65.66
C ASN A 838 42.30 4.35 -64.13
N VAL A 839 42.07 3.22 -63.45
CA VAL A 839 42.07 3.15 -61.98
C VAL A 839 43.44 2.71 -61.50
N LEU A 840 44.12 3.62 -60.81
CA LEU A 840 45.37 3.39 -60.11
C LEU A 840 45.05 2.85 -58.72
N SER A 841 45.56 1.67 -58.36
CA SER A 841 45.35 1.04 -57.04
C SER A 841 46.67 0.62 -56.41
N TRP A 842 46.81 0.76 -55.09
CA TRP A 842 48.06 0.48 -54.39
C TRP A 842 47.88 -0.36 -53.12
N SER A 843 48.93 -1.08 -52.74
CA SER A 843 48.96 -1.83 -51.48
C SER A 843 49.08 -0.88 -50.29
N ARG A 844 48.52 -1.30 -49.16
CA ARG A 844 48.83 -0.68 -47.87
C ARG A 844 50.33 -0.84 -47.57
N SER A 845 50.93 0.17 -46.95
CA SER A 845 52.31 0.08 -46.46
C SER A 845 52.40 -0.92 -45.30
N ALA A 846 53.58 -1.52 -45.13
CA ALA A 846 53.90 -2.36 -43.97
C ALA A 846 54.25 -1.52 -42.72
N SER A 847 54.60 -0.24 -42.90
CA SER A 847 54.90 0.68 -41.78
C SER A 847 53.63 1.05 -41.03
N ALA A 848 53.69 0.99 -39.70
CA ALA A 848 52.51 1.10 -38.83
C ALA A 848 52.02 2.54 -38.62
N ASP A 849 52.83 3.55 -38.98
CA ASP A 849 52.68 4.97 -38.68
C ASP A 849 52.29 5.84 -39.89
N VAL A 850 51.96 5.20 -41.02
CA VAL A 850 51.54 5.88 -42.26
C VAL A 850 50.21 6.61 -42.06
N VAL A 851 50.21 7.92 -42.36
CA VAL A 851 49.03 8.80 -42.27
C VAL A 851 48.34 9.01 -43.62
N GLY A 852 49.03 8.68 -44.73
CA GLY A 852 48.46 8.78 -46.07
C GLY A 852 49.44 8.48 -47.19
N TYR A 853 48.96 8.72 -48.41
CA TYR A 853 49.62 8.43 -49.66
C TYR A 853 49.57 9.65 -50.58
N ARG A 854 50.70 9.99 -51.20
CA ARG A 854 50.78 11.01 -52.25
C ARG A 854 50.91 10.31 -53.60
N VAL A 855 50.02 10.65 -54.53
CA VAL A 855 50.05 10.15 -55.92
C VAL A 855 50.67 11.22 -56.80
N TYR A 856 51.71 10.85 -57.55
CA TYR A 856 52.41 11.75 -58.47
C TYR A 856 52.28 11.28 -59.92
N SER A 857 52.34 12.22 -60.85
CA SER A 857 52.63 11.95 -62.26
C SER A 857 53.80 12.81 -62.72
N GLY A 858 54.90 12.16 -63.11
CA GLY A 858 56.20 12.82 -63.16
C GLY A 858 56.53 13.46 -61.81
N ASN A 859 56.82 14.76 -61.81
CA ASN A 859 57.07 15.54 -60.59
C ASN A 859 55.82 16.26 -60.04
N ALA A 860 54.65 16.13 -60.68
CA ALA A 860 53.44 16.81 -60.26
C ALA A 860 52.65 15.97 -59.24
N LEU A 861 52.32 16.54 -58.08
CA LEU A 861 51.39 15.94 -57.11
C LEU A 861 49.97 15.99 -57.68
N ILE A 862 49.33 14.83 -57.79
CA ILE A 862 47.99 14.67 -58.37
C ILE A 862 46.93 14.55 -57.27
N ALA A 863 47.25 13.82 -56.18
CA ALA A 863 46.36 13.66 -55.04
C ALA A 863 47.13 13.33 -53.76
N SER A 864 46.59 13.78 -52.62
CA SER A 864 46.96 13.29 -51.29
C SER A 864 45.76 12.56 -50.69
N ILE A 865 45.90 11.26 -50.45
CA ILE A 865 44.83 10.40 -49.95
C ILE A 865 45.21 9.94 -48.53
N PRO A 866 44.43 10.26 -47.48
CA PRO A 866 44.73 9.80 -46.12
C PRO A 866 44.68 8.26 -46.03
N GLU A 867 45.32 7.68 -45.01
CA GLU A 867 45.41 6.22 -44.83
C GLU A 867 44.03 5.54 -44.68
N SER A 868 43.04 6.30 -44.20
CA SER A 868 41.63 5.90 -44.11
C SER A 868 40.81 6.13 -45.38
N GLY A 869 41.43 6.64 -46.45
CA GLY A 869 40.83 6.84 -47.76
C GLY A 869 40.85 5.58 -48.64
N PRO A 870 40.26 5.65 -49.85
CA PRO A 870 40.32 4.54 -50.79
C PRO A 870 41.75 4.32 -51.31
N TYR A 871 42.23 3.08 -51.29
CA TYR A 871 43.52 2.66 -51.84
C TYR A 871 43.54 2.60 -53.38
N SER A 872 42.72 3.43 -54.01
CA SER A 872 42.54 3.53 -55.44
C SER A 872 41.96 4.88 -55.83
N ILE A 873 42.44 5.46 -56.94
CA ILE A 873 41.84 6.64 -57.57
C ILE A 873 41.75 6.47 -59.08
N THR A 874 40.79 7.14 -59.72
CA THR A 874 40.78 7.30 -61.18
C THR A 874 41.79 8.38 -61.56
N VAL A 875 42.62 8.10 -62.56
CA VAL A 875 43.68 8.98 -63.05
C VAL A 875 43.57 9.21 -64.56
N ASN A 876 44.24 10.24 -65.08
CA ASN A 876 44.19 10.56 -66.51
C ASN A 876 44.92 9.51 -67.36
N PRO A 877 44.36 9.12 -68.53
CA PRO A 877 44.97 8.14 -69.44
C PRO A 877 46.25 8.67 -70.09
N GLY A 878 47.16 7.76 -70.46
CA GLY A 878 48.39 8.09 -71.19
C GLY A 878 49.53 8.65 -70.33
N ALA A 879 49.43 8.55 -69.01
CA ALA A 879 50.44 9.05 -68.07
C ALA A 879 50.98 7.93 -67.15
N SER A 880 52.19 8.16 -66.64
CA SER A 880 52.87 7.32 -65.65
C SER A 880 52.59 7.86 -64.24
N TYR A 881 52.30 6.98 -63.31
CA TYR A 881 51.97 7.31 -61.93
C TYR A 881 52.84 6.54 -60.94
N VAL A 882 53.23 7.21 -59.86
CA VAL A 882 53.86 6.60 -58.69
C VAL A 882 53.11 7.01 -57.44
N VAL A 883 53.07 6.11 -56.45
CA VAL A 883 52.48 6.36 -55.14
C VAL A 883 53.60 6.33 -54.09
N VAL A 884 53.53 7.27 -53.17
CA VAL A 884 54.49 7.45 -52.07
C VAL A 884 53.71 7.37 -50.76
N ALA A 885 54.09 6.46 -49.87
CA ALA A 885 53.53 6.44 -48.51
C ALA A 885 54.17 7.56 -47.67
N VAL A 886 53.39 8.18 -46.78
CA VAL A 886 53.84 9.27 -45.93
C VAL A 886 53.51 8.96 -44.47
N ASP A 887 54.51 9.03 -43.60
CA ASP A 887 54.38 8.78 -42.17
C ASP A 887 53.90 10.01 -41.37
N ILE A 888 53.60 9.80 -40.09
CA ILE A 888 53.18 10.86 -39.17
C ILE A 888 54.26 11.93 -38.91
N GLU A 889 55.55 11.60 -39.04
CA GLU A 889 56.64 12.58 -38.97
C GLU A 889 56.78 13.43 -40.24
N GLY A 890 56.12 13.03 -41.33
CA GLY A 890 56.15 13.66 -42.64
C GLY A 890 57.20 13.09 -43.59
N LYS A 891 57.93 12.02 -43.23
CA LYS A 891 58.87 11.37 -44.14
C LYS A 891 58.09 10.55 -45.15
N SER A 892 58.69 10.42 -46.32
CA SER A 892 58.08 9.83 -47.50
C SER A 892 58.86 8.59 -47.90
N SER A 893 58.15 7.55 -48.33
CA SER A 893 58.77 6.36 -48.90
C SER A 893 59.57 6.70 -50.16
N GLY A 894 60.39 5.75 -50.62
CA GLY A 894 60.76 5.73 -52.04
C GLY A 894 59.51 5.70 -52.93
N ALA A 895 59.64 6.14 -54.18
CA ALA A 895 58.56 5.98 -55.16
C ALA A 895 58.23 4.49 -55.37
N SER A 896 56.96 4.18 -55.55
CA SER A 896 56.51 2.85 -55.99
C SER A 896 57.11 2.45 -57.33
N ASN A 897 56.86 1.19 -57.74
CA ASN A 897 56.90 0.87 -59.16
C ASN A 897 55.97 1.80 -59.95
N ALA A 898 56.41 2.21 -61.14
CA ALA A 898 55.63 3.08 -62.01
C ALA A 898 54.47 2.31 -62.67
N ALA A 899 53.26 2.84 -62.57
CA ALA A 899 52.05 2.27 -63.17
C ALA A 899 51.56 3.18 -64.31
N TYR A 900 51.39 2.58 -65.49
CA TYR A 900 51.08 3.31 -66.73
C TYR A 900 49.62 3.10 -67.11
N SER A 901 48.88 4.21 -67.24
CA SER A 901 47.52 4.19 -67.78
C SER A 901 47.59 4.07 -69.31
N LYS A 902 46.84 3.14 -69.89
CA LYS A 902 46.86 2.94 -71.36
C LYS A 902 46.28 4.19 -72.05
N PRO A 903 46.90 4.70 -73.13
CA PRO A 903 46.26 5.71 -73.98
C PRO A 903 44.94 5.17 -74.53
N VAL A 904 43.94 6.04 -74.66
CA VAL A 904 42.66 5.69 -75.31
C VAL A 904 42.92 5.49 -76.80
N GLU A 905 42.82 4.25 -77.29
CA GLU A 905 42.82 3.97 -78.73
C GLU A 905 41.57 4.56 -79.38
N ARG A 906 41.78 5.48 -80.35
CA ARG A 906 40.73 5.88 -81.28
C ARG A 906 40.71 4.89 -82.45
N PRO A 907 39.54 4.45 -82.94
CA PRO A 907 39.44 3.67 -84.17
C PRO A 907 40.09 4.39 -85.35
N ARG A 908 40.80 3.65 -86.20
CA ARG A 908 41.44 4.19 -87.41
C ARG A 908 40.45 4.28 -88.57
N GLU A 909 40.29 5.46 -89.14
CA GLU A 909 39.91 5.61 -90.54
C GLU A 909 41.14 5.40 -91.45
N GLN A 910 40.92 4.94 -92.68
CA GLN A 910 41.92 4.96 -93.75
C GLN A 910 41.32 5.42 -95.09
N PRO A 911 42.13 5.96 -96.02
CA PRO A 911 41.70 7.10 -96.85
C PRO A 911 41.82 6.87 -98.37
N ASN A 912 41.37 7.86 -99.15
CA ASN A 912 41.75 8.09 -100.56
C ASN A 912 41.24 9.48 -101.01
N THR A 913 41.89 10.28 -101.86
CA THR A 913 43.32 10.44 -102.21
C THR A 913 43.52 11.82 -102.90
N ASN A 914 44.75 12.36 -102.82
CA ASN A 914 45.36 13.46 -103.59
C ASN A 914 44.60 14.15 -104.77
N ASN A 915 44.68 15.48 -104.85
CA ASN A 915 45.72 16.14 -105.69
C ASN A 915 45.84 17.68 -105.56
N ASN A 916 47.07 18.15 -105.79
CA ASN A 916 47.50 19.47 -106.31
C ASN A 916 47.45 20.78 -105.47
N ASN A 917 48.66 21.16 -105.01
CA ASN A 917 49.39 22.41 -105.33
C ASN A 917 49.10 23.80 -104.68
N THR A 918 50.24 24.38 -104.25
CA THR A 918 50.69 25.80 -104.33
C THR A 918 50.17 26.89 -103.36
N THR A 919 51.07 27.22 -102.41
CA THR A 919 51.54 28.58 -102.00
C THR A 919 50.58 29.68 -101.47
N THR A 920 51.01 30.21 -100.31
CA THR A 920 50.64 31.39 -99.50
C THR A 920 50.76 32.79 -100.17
N PRO A 921 50.36 33.92 -99.53
CA PRO A 921 49.29 34.25 -98.53
C PRO A 921 48.50 35.55 -98.92
N PRO A 922 48.11 36.47 -97.98
CA PRO A 922 46.81 36.70 -97.27
C PRO A 922 46.02 37.93 -97.87
N PRO A 923 45.20 38.80 -97.20
CA PRO A 923 44.60 38.87 -95.83
C PRO A 923 43.10 39.38 -95.73
N THR A 924 42.57 39.60 -94.49
CA THR A 924 41.60 40.70 -94.03
C THR A 924 40.15 40.83 -94.59
N THR A 925 39.06 41.29 -93.91
CA THR A 925 38.64 41.60 -92.49
C THR A 925 37.09 41.76 -92.38
N GLU A 926 36.53 42.10 -91.18
CA GLU A 926 35.27 42.86 -90.89
C GLU A 926 33.88 42.11 -90.94
N THR A 927 32.83 42.40 -90.13
CA THR A 927 32.56 43.39 -89.03
C THR A 927 31.48 42.94 -87.99
N THR A 928 31.29 43.76 -86.93
CA THR A 928 30.49 43.74 -85.65
C THR A 928 28.97 44.19 -85.76
N PRO A 929 28.15 44.55 -84.70
CA PRO A 929 28.13 44.42 -83.19
C PRO A 929 26.72 44.18 -82.47
N GLU A 930 26.65 44.40 -81.12
CA GLU A 930 25.50 44.72 -80.17
C GLU A 930 24.56 43.61 -79.60
N GLU A 931 23.85 43.71 -78.44
CA GLU A 931 24.09 44.21 -77.04
C GLU A 931 23.04 43.58 -76.02
N LYS A 932 22.83 44.08 -74.77
CA LYS A 932 22.08 43.45 -73.60
C LYS A 932 20.95 44.37 -73.00
N PRO A 933 20.27 44.17 -71.80
CA PRO A 933 20.10 43.07 -70.78
C PRO A 933 18.63 42.79 -70.27
N GLN A 934 18.37 41.88 -69.28
CA GLN A 934 17.43 41.97 -68.08
C GLN A 934 16.95 40.63 -67.42
N GLU A 935 16.19 40.71 -66.30
CA GLU A 935 15.76 39.69 -65.29
C GLU A 935 14.51 40.23 -64.51
N PRO A 936 13.81 39.55 -63.54
CA PRO A 936 13.63 38.13 -63.12
C PRO A 936 12.11 37.71 -62.89
N THR A 937 11.76 36.50 -62.36
CA THR A 937 10.53 36.19 -61.54
C THR A 937 10.35 34.69 -61.11
N THR A 938 9.56 34.43 -60.04
CA THR A 938 9.10 33.12 -59.47
C THR A 938 7.66 32.76 -59.93
N PRO A 939 7.12 31.51 -59.81
CA PRO A 939 6.52 30.98 -58.54
C PRO A 939 6.54 29.43 -58.33
N GLU A 940 5.68 28.93 -57.42
CA GLU A 940 5.60 27.62 -56.73
C GLU A 940 5.11 26.39 -57.54
N GLU A 941 5.46 25.15 -57.14
CA GLU A 941 4.53 24.18 -56.48
C GLU A 941 5.25 22.91 -55.92
N LYS A 942 4.51 22.02 -55.24
CA LYS A 942 5.00 20.90 -54.37
C LYS A 942 4.03 19.68 -54.50
N PRO A 943 4.25 18.56 -53.78
CA PRO A 943 5.16 17.42 -54.03
C PRO A 943 4.43 16.14 -54.54
N GLN A 944 5.16 15.05 -54.81
CA GLN A 944 4.59 13.69 -54.82
C GLN A 944 5.57 12.62 -54.31
N GLU A 945 5.04 11.59 -53.65
CA GLU A 945 5.75 10.54 -52.93
C GLU A 945 6.25 9.39 -53.83
N PRO A 946 7.24 8.60 -53.37
CA PRO A 946 7.65 7.35 -54.02
C PRO A 946 7.01 6.11 -53.37
N GLU A 947 6.57 5.15 -54.18
CA GLU A 947 6.20 3.79 -53.73
C GLU A 947 6.54 2.74 -54.85
N PRO A 948 6.49 1.42 -54.60
CA PRO A 948 7.73 0.67 -54.41
C PRO A 948 7.94 -0.51 -55.39
N SER A 949 9.12 -1.13 -55.37
CA SER A 949 9.41 -2.38 -56.10
C SER A 949 9.35 -3.61 -55.20
N THR A 950 8.53 -4.58 -55.59
CA THR A 950 8.15 -5.83 -54.92
C THR A 950 9.22 -6.95 -54.97
N PRO A 951 9.05 -8.05 -54.19
CA PRO A 951 10.03 -9.13 -54.00
C PRO A 951 9.83 -10.32 -54.97
N PRO A 952 10.69 -11.37 -54.91
CA PRO A 952 10.42 -12.67 -55.51
C PRO A 952 9.77 -13.66 -54.51
N GLU A 953 8.91 -14.53 -55.04
CA GLU A 953 8.23 -15.64 -54.34
C GLU A 953 9.09 -16.91 -54.28
N GLU A 954 8.81 -17.79 -53.32
CA GLU A 954 8.74 -19.23 -53.56
C GLU A 954 7.70 -19.88 -52.61
N GLU A 955 7.01 -20.90 -53.08
CA GLU A 955 5.66 -21.31 -52.64
C GLU A 955 5.63 -22.79 -52.12
N PRO A 956 4.49 -23.47 -51.89
CA PRO A 956 3.94 -23.72 -50.54
C PRO A 956 3.96 -25.18 -50.08
N GLN A 957 3.54 -25.43 -48.82
CA GLN A 957 2.87 -26.68 -48.44
C GLN A 957 1.79 -26.46 -47.35
N GLU A 958 0.65 -27.12 -47.55
CA GLU A 958 -0.63 -26.94 -46.82
C GLU A 958 -0.83 -27.92 -45.62
N PRO A 959 -1.90 -27.79 -44.80
CA PRO A 959 -1.86 -28.12 -43.37
C PRO A 959 -2.67 -29.35 -42.94
N ALA A 960 -2.56 -29.71 -41.64
CA ALA A 960 -3.58 -30.48 -40.92
C ALA A 960 -3.51 -30.28 -39.39
N ALA A 961 -4.71 -30.16 -38.78
CA ALA A 961 -5.06 -30.25 -37.34
C ALA A 961 -4.55 -29.14 -36.39
#